data_AF-A0A1G7B693-F1
#
_entry.id   AF-A0A1G7B693-F1
#
_cell.length_a   1.000
_cell.length_b   1.000
_cell.length_c   1.000
_cell.angle_alpha   90.00
_cell.angle_beta   90.00
_cell.angle_gamma   90.00
#
_symmetry.space_group_name_H-M   'P 1'
#
loop_
_entity.id
_entity.type
_entity.pdbx_description
1 polymer ?
#
loop_
_entity_poly.entity_id
_entity_poly.type
_entity_poly.pdbx_seq_one_letter_code
_entity_poly.pdbx_strand_id
1 'polypeptide(L)'
;MTGSVDSAPPRFGQLTYTSYDSPASARAGGGGWQVKEVGGGLSEPEQDLMRSGVATRFEPVEPPPPFPTPEDLEARPRRLSYVPVAGGAGCYWHTVAAGADASGRPGNVFAHVLLDRADDTAAESVRPVELWRSRDWLVPYGADAVAHASLSEAAPAVGAVVDRTSVLGFLLDPGTWRIGVLSLLLDAVARAMAGGPAVVLGTDNPESAALWIGAISQFMSPGSARRFGWCTFDRLPAVEETVTRGAHLVAVPRRDVEGLPVLGGQVLIDEHETPDLGELGGEPHRTARGEAVPVTAWSVLAQTALVDATVAERTLAQQDSIACRAGDRGLSPMWPLAMAVTLEPGLYDGHDEAAQVILEQSPETVVDEPDLAAVPLAVVDAQFGHDTAAAWPALVLLLDDDTVAPAVRVLAGRMFLFRMLGDRRWIRGSTREQRERLDPAWSSHDLLAEADRVAAALRTRAHAVSTRQELRDLAVDAVAMLDVFAEAGLLNGPGRAAVFEVLEAAVVPILCDPVDGPALVADSGPVGTATRLEYLQPALAAHPAVTGRPLGSRVPHLVLKWVVGETGQSVPEALSRDPGRIAEPLSMLVADGVRASMAAGELDVNSPHLLIVLRRALYEASRGGWAGEDLTRLLREVVWTSRDLSLAVTEYPSVVPRGFLRNGIVTDPWGPEVELLVSRAADPRAGAALPIESDPYLDGLATSWAAIRSWGRWGSLTERDIRPLLDQHVRPVLLDYAACFEADLPHDLLVRLALLTVAARANASTGRGSAVPRLPDGHEEALVRAVRADRRLAFDVVSSWVRSGVIDLRWAVAYAVFTDPSASRLRLAVDRDDLLCRMEIGSPDDPRSLLESVVWTLMGESDYRGPVDAQGVLDAIRTVLRQEGGIDVEYACKGYAPFVKGWTERRSLSADRPAAGRLRRK
;
A
#
# COMPACT_ATOMS: atom_id res chain seq x y z
N MET A 1 6.32 24.29 -48.18
CA MET A 1 6.55 23.11 -47.31
C MET A 1 5.37 23.01 -46.37
N THR A 2 4.30 22.36 -46.84
CA THR A 2 3.15 21.95 -46.03
C THR A 2 3.42 20.50 -45.65
N GLY A 3 3.65 20.25 -44.36
CA GLY A 3 3.88 18.90 -43.83
C GLY A 3 2.66 18.03 -44.12
N SER A 4 2.91 16.95 -44.86
CA SER A 4 2.00 15.83 -45.03
C SER A 4 1.70 15.25 -43.64
N VAL A 5 0.42 15.18 -43.29
CA VAL A 5 -0.03 14.36 -42.16
C VAL A 5 0.24 12.91 -42.57
N ASP A 6 1.14 12.22 -41.87
CA ASP A 6 1.41 10.79 -42.06
C ASP A 6 0.12 10.00 -41.79
N SER A 7 -0.65 9.71 -42.85
CA SER A 7 -1.71 8.71 -42.81
C SER A 7 -1.06 7.34 -42.58
N ALA A 8 -1.58 6.57 -41.62
CA ALA A 8 -1.14 5.20 -41.40
C ALA A 8 -1.15 4.40 -42.73
N PRO A 9 -0.16 3.52 -42.96
CA PRO A 9 -0.09 2.75 -44.19
C PRO A 9 -1.35 1.88 -44.37
N PRO A 10 -1.79 1.62 -45.61
CA PRO A 10 -2.94 0.77 -45.85
C PRO A 10 -2.71 -0.64 -45.30
N ARG A 11 -3.79 -1.34 -44.94
CA ARG A 11 -3.74 -2.72 -44.38
C ARG A 11 -2.90 -3.66 -45.24
N PHE A 12 -3.06 -3.61 -46.55
CA PHE A 12 -2.37 -4.52 -47.46
C PHE A 12 -1.17 -3.85 -48.12
N GLY A 13 -0.04 -4.55 -48.11
CA GLY A 13 1.16 -4.22 -48.90
C GLY A 13 1.40 -5.31 -49.92
N GLN A 14 1.79 -4.95 -51.15
CA GLN A 14 1.95 -5.92 -52.25
C GLN A 14 3.26 -5.69 -52.99
N LEU A 15 3.94 -6.75 -53.39
CA LEU A 15 5.03 -6.66 -54.36
C LEU A 15 5.01 -7.80 -55.36
N THR A 16 5.58 -7.55 -56.54
CA THR A 16 5.87 -8.59 -57.53
C THR A 16 7.38 -8.79 -57.66
N TYR A 17 7.80 -10.04 -57.77
CA TYR A 17 9.22 -10.40 -57.91
C TYR A 17 9.39 -11.43 -59.02
N THR A 18 10.25 -11.13 -59.99
CA THR A 18 10.47 -11.96 -61.19
C THR A 18 11.80 -11.58 -61.86
N SER A 19 12.32 -12.44 -62.73
CA SER A 19 13.32 -12.02 -63.71
C SER A 19 12.63 -11.27 -64.85
N TYR A 20 13.00 -10.01 -65.10
CA TYR A 20 12.53 -9.20 -66.23
C TYR A 20 13.49 -8.07 -66.57
N ASP A 21 13.36 -7.51 -67.78
CA ASP A 21 14.09 -6.33 -68.21
C ASP A 21 13.33 -5.07 -67.80
N SER A 22 13.88 -4.32 -66.83
CA SER A 22 13.30 -3.05 -66.44
C SER A 22 13.56 -1.97 -67.50
N PRO A 23 12.60 -1.07 -67.80
CA PRO A 23 12.81 0.08 -68.67
C PRO A 23 13.98 0.97 -68.21
N ALA A 24 14.29 0.99 -66.91
CA ALA A 24 15.40 1.74 -66.33
C ALA A 24 16.77 1.05 -66.55
N SER A 25 16.80 -0.28 -66.66
CA SER A 25 18.01 -1.08 -66.90
C SER A 25 18.43 -1.15 -68.38
N ALA A 26 17.63 -0.62 -69.30
CA ALA A 26 17.97 -0.54 -70.73
C ALA A 26 19.25 0.26 -71.03
N ARG A 27 19.76 1.07 -70.07
CA ARG A 27 21.03 1.81 -70.19
C ARG A 27 22.23 1.15 -69.48
N ALA A 28 22.02 0.06 -68.73
CA ALA A 28 23.04 -0.55 -67.88
C ALA A 28 23.13 -2.08 -67.98
N GLY A 29 22.59 -2.69 -69.04
CA GLY A 29 22.93 -4.06 -69.45
C GLY A 29 22.85 -5.13 -68.36
N GLY A 30 21.67 -5.31 -67.73
CA GLY A 30 21.47 -6.41 -66.80
C GLY A 30 20.00 -6.68 -66.50
N GLY A 31 19.41 -7.66 -67.18
CA GLY A 31 18.21 -8.36 -66.72
C GLY A 31 18.56 -9.32 -65.56
N GLY A 32 17.62 -9.54 -64.64
CA GLY A 32 17.83 -10.40 -63.47
C GLY A 32 16.67 -10.37 -62.48
N TRP A 33 16.80 -11.15 -61.40
CA TRP A 33 15.82 -11.25 -60.32
C TRP A 33 15.73 -9.94 -59.52
N GLN A 34 14.56 -9.31 -59.55
CA GLN A 34 14.33 -8.05 -58.85
C GLN A 34 12.85 -7.84 -58.53
N VAL A 35 12.57 -6.88 -57.64
CA VAL A 35 11.20 -6.40 -57.40
C VAL A 35 10.76 -5.62 -58.63
N LYS A 36 9.65 -6.03 -59.25
CA LYS A 36 9.08 -5.40 -60.43
C LYS A 36 8.18 -4.22 -60.08
N GLU A 37 7.32 -4.41 -59.09
CA GLU A 37 6.34 -3.42 -58.67
C GLU A 37 6.06 -3.55 -57.17
N VAL A 38 5.75 -2.43 -56.53
CA VAL A 38 5.43 -2.31 -55.11
C VAL A 38 4.16 -1.47 -54.97
N GLY A 39 3.23 -1.93 -54.14
CA GLY A 39 1.99 -1.23 -53.80
C GLY A 39 1.73 -1.24 -52.29
N GLY A 40 0.80 -0.38 -51.84
CA GLY A 40 0.33 -0.40 -50.45
C GLY A 40 1.34 0.14 -49.41
N GLY A 41 2.19 1.10 -49.79
CA GLY A 41 3.06 1.84 -48.87
C GLY A 41 4.08 0.97 -48.11
N LEU A 42 4.63 -0.06 -48.74
CA LEU A 42 5.62 -0.96 -48.13
C LEU A 42 6.92 -0.25 -47.76
N SER A 43 7.29 -0.36 -46.49
CA SER A 43 8.59 0.08 -45.96
C SER A 43 9.74 -0.82 -46.44
N GLU A 44 10.99 -0.36 -46.35
CA GLU A 44 12.16 -1.17 -46.72
C GLU A 44 12.24 -2.51 -45.94
N PRO A 45 12.05 -2.55 -44.61
CA PRO A 45 12.07 -3.81 -43.86
C PRO A 45 10.97 -4.79 -44.29
N GLU A 46 9.77 -4.28 -44.61
CA GLU A 46 8.67 -5.12 -45.12
C GLU A 46 9.00 -5.69 -46.51
N GLN A 47 9.61 -4.88 -47.39
CA GLN A 47 10.07 -5.37 -48.69
C GLN A 47 11.18 -6.41 -48.54
N ASP A 48 12.11 -6.26 -47.60
CA ASP A 48 13.14 -7.25 -47.30
C ASP A 48 12.55 -8.57 -46.80
N LEU A 49 11.60 -8.51 -45.86
CA LEU A 49 10.85 -9.66 -45.38
C LEU A 49 10.16 -10.38 -46.54
N MET A 50 9.38 -9.65 -47.34
CA MET A 50 8.66 -10.20 -48.49
C MET A 50 9.60 -10.79 -49.54
N ARG A 51 10.75 -10.15 -49.82
CA ARG A 51 11.78 -10.67 -50.73
C ARG A 51 12.42 -11.96 -50.22
N SER A 52 12.74 -12.01 -48.92
CA SER A 52 13.39 -13.18 -48.32
C SER A 52 12.55 -14.45 -48.48
N GLY A 53 11.22 -14.31 -48.53
CA GLY A 53 10.29 -15.41 -48.71
C GLY A 53 10.10 -15.90 -50.17
N VAL A 54 10.67 -15.23 -51.17
CA VAL A 54 10.45 -15.58 -52.58
C VAL A 54 11.21 -16.84 -52.97
N ALA A 55 10.49 -17.83 -53.50
CA ALA A 55 11.10 -18.96 -54.19
C ALA A 55 11.48 -18.54 -55.61
N THR A 56 12.78 -18.43 -55.92
CA THR A 56 13.28 -18.09 -57.26
C THR A 56 13.39 -19.30 -58.20
N ARG A 57 13.00 -20.48 -57.71
CA ARG A 57 12.85 -21.71 -58.48
C ARG A 57 11.53 -22.36 -58.13
N PHE A 58 10.77 -22.77 -59.14
CA PHE A 58 9.54 -23.53 -59.00
C PHE A 58 9.59 -24.67 -60.00
N GLU A 59 9.80 -25.88 -59.48
CA GLU A 59 9.95 -27.09 -60.28
C GLU A 59 8.64 -27.90 -60.23
N PRO A 60 7.71 -27.69 -61.18
CA PRO A 60 6.46 -28.43 -61.20
C PRO A 60 6.72 -29.93 -61.38
N VAL A 61 5.76 -30.75 -60.93
CA VAL A 61 5.84 -32.21 -61.04
C VAL A 61 6.01 -32.62 -62.50
N GLU A 62 5.18 -32.03 -63.35
CA GLU A 62 5.24 -32.10 -64.80
C GLU A 62 5.43 -30.68 -65.35
N PRO A 63 6.49 -30.41 -66.15
CA PRO A 63 6.67 -29.11 -66.75
C PRO A 63 5.59 -28.83 -67.81
N PRO A 64 5.14 -27.57 -67.96
CA PRO A 64 4.23 -27.23 -69.05
C PRO A 64 4.89 -27.56 -70.40
N PRO A 65 4.10 -27.94 -71.42
CA PRO A 65 4.64 -28.21 -72.75
C PRO A 65 5.31 -26.95 -73.32
N PRO A 66 6.23 -27.09 -74.30
CA PRO A 66 6.99 -25.95 -74.85
C PRO A 66 6.10 -24.83 -75.43
N PHE A 67 4.91 -25.17 -75.91
CA PHE A 67 3.89 -24.25 -76.40
C PHE A 67 2.56 -24.55 -75.69
N PRO A 68 2.37 -24.02 -74.47
CA PRO A 68 1.20 -24.36 -73.67
C PRO A 68 -0.05 -23.68 -74.22
N THR A 69 -1.14 -24.43 -74.27
CA THR A 69 -2.48 -23.91 -74.56
C THR A 69 -3.01 -23.08 -73.38
N PRO A 70 -4.07 -22.28 -73.56
CA PRO A 70 -4.74 -21.62 -72.44
C PRO A 70 -5.18 -22.59 -71.34
N GLU A 71 -5.66 -23.78 -71.71
CA GLU A 71 -6.06 -24.84 -70.78
C GLU A 71 -4.86 -25.38 -69.99
N ASP A 72 -3.72 -25.62 -70.66
CA ASP A 72 -2.47 -26.02 -69.99
C ASP A 72 -1.98 -24.94 -69.00
N LEU A 73 -2.12 -23.67 -69.37
CA LEU A 73 -1.73 -22.54 -68.52
C LEU A 73 -2.67 -22.31 -67.33
N GLU A 74 -3.94 -22.69 -67.45
CA GLU A 74 -4.91 -22.63 -66.36
C GLU A 74 -4.72 -23.80 -65.37
N ALA A 75 -4.45 -24.99 -65.91
CA ALA A 75 -4.17 -26.21 -65.16
C ALA A 75 -2.77 -26.24 -64.51
N ARG A 76 -1.87 -25.33 -64.89
CA ARG A 76 -0.49 -25.33 -64.40
C ARG A 76 -0.41 -25.30 -62.86
N PRO A 77 0.56 -25.99 -62.26
CA PRO A 77 0.76 -25.98 -60.81
C PRO A 77 0.98 -24.56 -60.27
N ARG A 78 0.38 -24.28 -59.11
CA ARG A 78 0.55 -23.04 -58.36
C ARG A 78 1.12 -23.38 -56.99
N ARG A 79 1.96 -22.50 -56.47
CA ARG A 79 2.41 -22.54 -55.08
C ARG A 79 1.82 -21.35 -54.35
N LEU A 80 1.11 -21.61 -53.26
CA LEU A 80 0.73 -20.58 -52.30
C LEU A 80 1.33 -20.96 -50.96
N SER A 81 2.01 -20.02 -50.35
CA SER A 81 2.49 -20.15 -48.97
C SER A 81 1.99 -18.99 -48.16
N TYR A 82 1.58 -19.27 -46.93
CA TYR A 82 1.20 -18.27 -45.94
C TYR A 82 2.04 -18.50 -44.70
N VAL A 83 2.59 -17.43 -44.14
CA VAL A 83 3.36 -17.49 -42.89
C VAL A 83 2.94 -16.33 -41.98
N PRO A 84 2.61 -16.60 -40.71
CA PRO A 84 2.40 -15.55 -39.72
C PRO A 84 3.72 -14.79 -39.46
N VAL A 85 3.63 -13.47 -39.38
CA VAL A 85 4.79 -12.60 -39.10
C VAL A 85 4.55 -11.81 -37.81
N ALA A 86 5.58 -11.11 -37.33
CA ALA A 86 5.50 -10.38 -36.07
C ALA A 86 4.36 -9.34 -36.07
N GLY A 87 3.69 -9.19 -34.93
CA GLY A 87 2.64 -8.18 -34.74
C GLY A 87 1.26 -8.55 -35.28
N GLY A 88 0.96 -9.84 -35.47
CA GLY A 88 -0.36 -10.32 -35.93
C GLY A 88 -0.55 -10.27 -37.45
N ALA A 89 0.39 -9.68 -38.17
CA ALA A 89 0.40 -9.66 -39.62
C ALA A 89 0.71 -11.05 -40.21
N GLY A 90 0.37 -11.24 -41.49
CA GLY A 90 0.68 -12.46 -42.23
C GLY A 90 1.12 -12.17 -43.65
N CYS A 91 2.04 -12.98 -44.17
CA CYS A 91 2.58 -12.79 -45.51
C CYS A 91 2.27 -13.99 -46.40
N TYR A 92 1.83 -13.70 -47.62
CA TYR A 92 1.49 -14.67 -48.65
C TYR A 92 2.51 -14.62 -49.77
N TRP A 93 2.97 -15.77 -50.25
CA TRP A 93 3.78 -15.91 -51.45
C TRP A 93 3.08 -16.80 -52.45
N HIS A 94 2.49 -16.18 -53.47
CA HIS A 94 1.90 -16.88 -54.60
C HIS A 94 2.91 -16.95 -55.75
N THR A 95 3.39 -18.15 -56.08
CA THR A 95 4.43 -18.38 -57.10
C THR A 95 3.91 -19.29 -58.21
N VAL A 96 4.19 -18.91 -59.45
CA VAL A 96 3.87 -19.71 -60.64
C VAL A 96 5.02 -19.73 -61.65
N ALA A 97 5.07 -20.78 -62.47
CA ALA A 97 5.94 -20.79 -63.64
C ALA A 97 5.54 -19.67 -64.61
N ALA A 98 6.54 -18.92 -65.09
CA ALA A 98 6.37 -17.75 -65.97
C ALA A 98 6.99 -17.94 -67.36
N GLY A 99 7.49 -19.14 -67.67
CA GLY A 99 8.08 -19.48 -68.97
C GLY A 99 9.54 -19.07 -69.10
N ALA A 100 9.96 -18.67 -70.30
CA ALA A 100 11.29 -18.12 -70.52
C ALA A 100 11.35 -16.64 -70.08
N ASP A 101 12.49 -16.21 -69.52
CA ASP A 101 12.74 -14.80 -69.23
C ASP A 101 12.99 -13.99 -70.52
N ALA A 102 13.17 -12.66 -70.38
CA ALA A 102 13.41 -11.77 -71.52
C ALA A 102 14.69 -12.10 -72.31
N SER A 103 15.64 -12.84 -71.71
CA SER A 103 16.86 -13.32 -72.36
C SER A 103 16.68 -14.68 -73.04
N GLY A 104 15.49 -15.28 -72.96
CA GLY A 104 15.17 -16.60 -73.50
C GLY A 104 15.58 -17.76 -72.60
N ARG A 105 16.03 -17.52 -71.36
CA ARG A 105 16.39 -18.59 -70.42
C ARG A 105 15.12 -19.22 -69.83
N PRO A 106 14.96 -20.55 -69.91
CA PRO A 106 13.80 -21.23 -69.33
C PRO A 106 13.86 -21.20 -67.79
N GLY A 107 12.72 -21.46 -67.16
CA GLY A 107 12.63 -21.60 -65.70
C GLY A 107 12.39 -20.29 -64.95
N ASN A 108 11.87 -19.26 -65.62
CA ASN A 108 11.43 -18.04 -64.94
C ASN A 108 10.21 -18.32 -64.07
N VAL A 109 10.11 -17.64 -62.94
CA VAL A 109 8.98 -17.70 -62.03
C VAL A 109 8.48 -16.29 -61.71
N PHE A 110 7.17 -16.19 -61.51
CA PHE A 110 6.54 -14.94 -61.11
C PHE A 110 5.97 -15.12 -59.71
N ALA A 111 6.46 -14.32 -58.77
CA ALA A 111 5.94 -14.26 -57.40
C ALA A 111 5.10 -13.00 -57.20
N HIS A 112 3.84 -13.19 -56.80
CA HIS A 112 2.99 -12.14 -56.24
C HIS A 112 2.96 -12.32 -54.72
N VAL A 113 3.47 -11.34 -53.99
CA VAL A 113 3.60 -11.37 -52.54
C VAL A 113 2.68 -10.34 -51.91
N LEU A 114 1.92 -10.75 -50.91
CA LEU A 114 0.96 -9.92 -50.17
C LEU A 114 1.30 -9.94 -48.68
N LEU A 115 1.46 -8.78 -48.09
CA LEU A 115 1.52 -8.58 -46.65
C LEU A 115 0.15 -8.09 -46.18
N ASP A 116 -0.53 -8.88 -45.35
CA ASP A 116 -1.70 -8.45 -44.60
C ASP A 116 -1.23 -7.90 -43.25
N ARG A 117 -1.22 -6.56 -43.11
CA ARG A 117 -0.92 -5.86 -41.85
C ARG A 117 -2.14 -5.75 -40.94
N ALA A 118 -3.22 -6.49 -41.22
CA ALA A 118 -4.33 -6.62 -40.28
C ALA A 118 -3.75 -6.71 -38.88
N ASP A 119 -4.06 -5.72 -38.05
CA ASP A 119 -4.01 -5.98 -36.63
C ASP A 119 -5.15 -6.96 -36.32
N ASP A 120 -5.12 -7.51 -35.12
CA ASP A 120 -6.16 -8.42 -34.67
C ASP A 120 -7.55 -7.74 -34.54
N THR A 121 -7.75 -6.49 -35.01
CA THR A 121 -9.03 -5.76 -34.99
C THR A 121 -9.77 -5.81 -36.33
N ALA A 122 -9.13 -6.26 -37.42
CA ALA A 122 -9.76 -6.34 -38.74
C ALA A 122 -10.81 -7.47 -38.77
N ALA A 123 -12.08 -7.08 -38.71
CA ALA A 123 -13.28 -7.94 -38.60
C ALA A 123 -13.57 -8.90 -39.78
N GLU A 124 -12.59 -9.20 -40.64
CA GLU A 124 -12.79 -10.09 -41.78
C GLU A 124 -12.45 -11.55 -41.43
N SER A 125 -13.51 -12.36 -41.40
CA SER A 125 -13.56 -13.81 -41.16
C SER A 125 -12.88 -14.68 -42.24
N VAL A 126 -11.94 -14.13 -43.01
CA VAL A 126 -11.29 -14.85 -44.11
C VAL A 126 -10.11 -15.65 -43.57
N ARG A 127 -10.12 -16.96 -43.82
CA ARG A 127 -8.99 -17.84 -43.51
C ARG A 127 -7.93 -17.70 -44.60
N PRO A 128 -6.63 -17.68 -44.28
CA PRO A 128 -5.58 -17.47 -45.29
C PRO A 128 -5.67 -18.39 -46.51
N VAL A 129 -6.03 -19.66 -46.32
CA VAL A 129 -6.12 -20.65 -47.41
C VAL A 129 -7.29 -20.39 -48.36
N GLU A 130 -8.31 -19.62 -47.95
CA GLU A 130 -9.44 -19.27 -48.80
C GLU A 130 -9.03 -18.35 -49.96
N LEU A 131 -7.85 -17.70 -49.90
CA LEU A 131 -7.28 -16.97 -51.04
C LEU A 131 -6.71 -17.91 -52.13
N TRP A 132 -6.66 -19.21 -51.88
CA TRP A 132 -6.24 -20.20 -52.87
C TRP A 132 -7.11 -20.10 -54.12
N ARG A 133 -6.46 -20.07 -55.29
CA ARG A 133 -7.13 -19.91 -56.60
C ARG A 133 -7.96 -18.62 -56.74
N SER A 134 -7.68 -17.58 -55.94
CA SER A 134 -8.20 -16.23 -56.23
C SER A 134 -7.85 -15.81 -57.66
N ARG A 135 -8.80 -15.12 -58.32
CA ARG A 135 -8.62 -14.62 -59.69
C ARG A 135 -7.69 -13.40 -59.75
N ASP A 136 -7.46 -12.77 -58.61
CA ASP A 136 -6.64 -11.56 -58.49
C ASP A 136 -5.13 -11.88 -58.32
N TRP A 137 -4.80 -13.15 -58.07
CA TRP A 137 -3.40 -13.58 -58.11
C TRP A 137 -2.85 -13.48 -59.53
N LEU A 138 -1.78 -12.70 -59.70
CA LEU A 138 -1.10 -12.54 -60.98
C LEU A 138 -0.46 -13.87 -61.42
N VAL A 139 -0.83 -14.29 -62.63
CA VAL A 139 -0.36 -15.53 -63.27
C VAL A 139 0.14 -15.29 -64.71
N PRO A 140 1.07 -14.35 -64.95
CA PRO A 140 1.60 -14.11 -66.29
C PRO A 140 2.42 -15.32 -66.79
N TYR A 141 2.48 -15.50 -68.11
CA TYR A 141 3.32 -16.51 -68.75
C TYR A 141 3.92 -15.96 -70.05
N GLY A 142 5.24 -16.04 -70.17
CA GLY A 142 6.03 -15.44 -71.26
C GLY A 142 6.50 -14.02 -70.95
N ALA A 143 7.61 -13.63 -71.56
CA ALA A 143 8.29 -12.35 -71.29
C ALA A 143 7.37 -11.12 -71.45
N ASP A 144 6.53 -11.10 -72.49
CA ASP A 144 5.60 -9.99 -72.74
C ASP A 144 4.53 -9.89 -71.64
N ALA A 145 3.88 -11.00 -71.28
CA ALA A 145 2.87 -11.00 -70.23
C ALA A 145 3.47 -10.63 -68.86
N VAL A 146 4.70 -11.10 -68.58
CA VAL A 146 5.44 -10.74 -67.36
C VAL A 146 5.72 -9.24 -67.31
N ALA A 147 6.15 -8.62 -68.42
CA ALA A 147 6.43 -7.20 -68.49
C ALA A 147 5.17 -6.34 -68.24
N HIS A 148 4.01 -6.77 -68.76
CA HIS A 148 2.73 -6.04 -68.67
C HIS A 148 1.93 -6.33 -67.40
N ALA A 149 2.26 -7.36 -66.62
CA ALA A 149 1.53 -7.70 -65.40
C ALA A 149 1.63 -6.57 -64.36
N SER A 150 0.52 -5.99 -63.91
CA SER A 150 0.50 -4.88 -62.95
C SER A 150 -0.22 -5.25 -61.66
N LEU A 151 0.25 -4.72 -60.53
CA LEU A 151 -0.44 -4.86 -59.24
C LEU A 151 -1.75 -4.04 -59.20
N SER A 152 -2.77 -4.61 -58.57
CA SER A 152 -3.99 -3.88 -58.19
C SER A 152 -3.78 -3.17 -56.85
N GLU A 153 -4.51 -2.08 -56.60
CA GLU A 153 -4.55 -1.46 -55.27
C GLU A 153 -5.28 -2.34 -54.24
N ALA A 154 -6.24 -3.17 -54.69
CA ALA A 154 -6.96 -4.09 -53.83
C ALA A 154 -6.16 -5.37 -53.59
N ALA A 155 -6.32 -5.96 -52.40
CA ALA A 155 -5.80 -7.29 -52.11
C ALA A 155 -6.62 -8.37 -52.84
N PRO A 156 -6.04 -9.55 -53.09
CA PRO A 156 -6.76 -10.67 -53.68
C PRO A 156 -8.01 -11.06 -52.89
N ALA A 157 -9.14 -11.19 -53.59
CA ALA A 157 -10.39 -11.68 -53.01
C ALA A 157 -10.32 -13.18 -52.70
N VAL A 158 -11.29 -13.68 -51.92
CA VAL A 158 -11.48 -15.12 -51.67
C VAL A 158 -11.64 -15.88 -52.99
N GLY A 159 -10.94 -17.01 -53.11
CA GLY A 159 -11.05 -17.92 -54.24
C GLY A 159 -12.27 -18.82 -54.17
N ALA A 160 -12.50 -19.60 -55.23
CA ALA A 160 -13.70 -20.43 -55.37
C ALA A 160 -13.49 -21.92 -55.02
N VAL A 161 -12.31 -22.30 -54.54
CA VAL A 161 -11.91 -23.73 -54.40
C VAL A 161 -11.93 -24.21 -52.96
N VAL A 162 -11.56 -23.36 -52.01
CA VAL A 162 -11.51 -23.72 -50.59
C VAL A 162 -12.54 -22.88 -49.85
N ASP A 163 -13.63 -23.53 -49.50
CA ASP A 163 -14.68 -23.03 -48.62
C ASP A 163 -15.18 -24.17 -47.71
N ARG A 164 -16.08 -23.85 -46.77
CA ARG A 164 -16.61 -24.85 -45.83
C ARG A 164 -17.27 -26.03 -46.54
N THR A 165 -18.07 -25.76 -47.58
CA THR A 165 -18.85 -26.77 -48.30
C THR A 165 -17.94 -27.75 -49.05
N SER A 166 -16.95 -27.23 -49.77
CA SER A 166 -15.95 -28.03 -50.49
C SER A 166 -15.06 -28.85 -49.55
N VAL A 167 -14.65 -28.29 -48.41
CA VAL A 167 -13.90 -29.00 -47.37
C VAL A 167 -14.71 -30.15 -46.77
N LEU A 168 -15.97 -29.91 -46.37
CA LEU A 168 -16.81 -30.98 -45.82
C LEU A 168 -17.13 -32.05 -46.87
N GLY A 169 -17.41 -31.65 -48.12
CA GLY A 169 -17.60 -32.58 -49.23
C GLY A 169 -16.36 -33.43 -49.52
N PHE A 170 -15.16 -32.86 -49.36
CA PHE A 170 -13.90 -33.58 -49.47
C PHE A 170 -13.71 -34.59 -48.34
N LEU A 171 -13.91 -34.18 -47.08
CA LEU A 171 -13.70 -35.02 -45.90
C LEU A 171 -14.71 -36.18 -45.79
N LEU A 172 -15.97 -35.93 -46.17
CA LEU A 172 -17.09 -36.86 -46.04
C LEU A 172 -17.39 -37.61 -47.35
N ASP A 173 -16.48 -37.58 -48.31
CA ASP A 173 -16.57 -38.36 -49.54
C ASP A 173 -16.67 -39.86 -49.22
N PRO A 174 -17.77 -40.54 -49.59
CA PRO A 174 -17.98 -41.95 -49.24
C PRO A 174 -16.98 -42.89 -49.91
N GLY A 175 -16.25 -42.43 -50.94
CA GLY A 175 -15.23 -43.23 -51.62
C GLY A 175 -13.90 -43.33 -50.89
N THR A 176 -13.62 -42.45 -49.92
CA THR A 176 -12.31 -42.36 -49.25
C THR A 176 -12.46 -42.03 -47.78
N TRP A 177 -11.88 -42.85 -46.89
CA TRP A 177 -11.90 -42.54 -45.44
C TRP A 177 -10.81 -41.52 -45.07
N ARG A 178 -11.14 -40.23 -45.13
CA ARG A 178 -10.22 -39.11 -44.88
C ARG A 178 -10.15 -38.66 -43.40
N ILE A 179 -11.12 -39.07 -42.59
CA ILE A 179 -11.24 -38.65 -41.18
C ILE A 179 -10.02 -39.08 -40.35
N GLY A 180 -9.46 -40.28 -40.61
CA GLY A 180 -8.27 -40.75 -39.90
C GLY A 180 -7.04 -39.89 -40.17
N VAL A 181 -6.80 -39.54 -41.45
CA VAL A 181 -5.70 -38.64 -41.84
C VAL A 181 -5.91 -37.23 -41.29
N LEU A 182 -7.15 -36.70 -41.31
CA LEU A 182 -7.47 -35.42 -40.69
C LEU A 182 -7.12 -35.41 -39.20
N SER A 183 -7.51 -36.46 -38.46
CA SER A 183 -7.29 -36.57 -37.02
C SER A 183 -5.80 -36.47 -36.68
N LEU A 184 -4.97 -37.23 -37.40
CA LEU A 184 -3.52 -37.18 -37.30
C LEU A 184 -2.96 -35.79 -37.67
N LEU A 185 -3.48 -35.15 -38.72
CA LEU A 185 -3.04 -33.83 -39.17
C LEU A 185 -3.35 -32.73 -38.14
N LEU A 186 -4.54 -32.72 -37.55
CA LEU A 186 -4.93 -31.74 -36.53
C LEU A 186 -3.96 -31.78 -35.35
N ASP A 187 -3.66 -32.97 -34.83
CA ASP A 187 -2.79 -33.14 -33.67
C ASP A 187 -1.32 -32.87 -33.99
N ALA A 188 -0.86 -33.27 -35.18
CA ALA A 188 0.49 -32.94 -35.64
C ALA A 188 0.67 -31.42 -35.84
N VAL A 189 -0.34 -30.73 -36.39
CA VAL A 189 -0.32 -29.27 -36.56
C VAL A 189 -0.43 -28.55 -35.22
N ALA A 190 -1.26 -29.00 -34.28
CA ALA A 190 -1.31 -28.42 -32.94
C ALA A 190 0.07 -28.48 -32.27
N ARG A 191 0.75 -29.62 -32.39
CA ARG A 191 2.13 -29.79 -31.89
C ARG A 191 3.11 -28.88 -32.61
N ALA A 192 3.02 -28.73 -33.93
CA ALA A 192 3.87 -27.83 -34.69
C ALA A 192 3.66 -26.35 -34.27
N MET A 193 2.41 -25.91 -34.11
CA MET A 193 2.07 -24.55 -33.64
C MET A 193 2.55 -24.29 -32.21
N ALA A 194 2.68 -25.33 -31.38
CA ALA A 194 3.28 -25.26 -30.05
C ALA A 194 4.83 -25.32 -30.06
N GLY A 195 5.47 -25.26 -31.23
CA GLY A 195 6.93 -25.28 -31.39
C GLY A 195 7.55 -26.68 -31.55
N GLY A 196 6.72 -27.71 -31.74
CA GLY A 196 7.17 -29.06 -32.07
C GLY A 196 7.54 -29.25 -33.54
N PRO A 197 7.71 -30.52 -33.99
CA PRO A 197 8.10 -30.83 -35.37
C PRO A 197 7.05 -30.34 -36.38
N ALA A 198 7.51 -29.77 -37.50
CA ALA A 198 6.64 -29.39 -38.61
C ALA A 198 6.12 -30.64 -39.35
N VAL A 199 5.03 -30.46 -40.08
CA VAL A 199 4.35 -31.51 -40.85
C VAL A 199 4.75 -31.43 -42.32
N VAL A 200 5.16 -32.56 -42.89
CA VAL A 200 5.33 -32.74 -44.33
C VAL A 200 4.17 -33.58 -44.84
N LEU A 201 3.32 -33.00 -45.69
CA LEU A 201 2.15 -33.68 -46.25
C LEU A 201 2.42 -34.08 -47.71
N GLY A 202 2.53 -35.38 -47.96
CA GLY A 202 2.59 -35.92 -49.31
C GLY A 202 1.23 -35.86 -49.99
N THR A 203 1.07 -35.03 -51.03
CA THR A 203 -0.16 -34.95 -51.83
C THR A 203 0.03 -35.26 -53.31
N ASP A 204 -1.01 -35.76 -53.96
CA ASP A 204 -1.09 -36.04 -55.39
C ASP A 204 -0.92 -34.75 -56.19
N ASN A 205 -1.50 -33.65 -55.70
CA ASN A 205 -1.43 -32.33 -56.34
C ASN A 205 -1.67 -31.17 -55.35
N PRO A 206 -1.38 -29.92 -55.76
CA PRO A 206 -1.61 -28.74 -54.91
C PRO A 206 -3.08 -28.46 -54.55
N GLU A 207 -4.05 -28.95 -55.32
CA GLU A 207 -5.47 -28.76 -55.01
C GLU A 207 -5.88 -29.61 -53.80
N SER A 208 -5.43 -30.86 -53.75
CA SER A 208 -5.64 -31.72 -52.58
C SER A 208 -4.95 -31.13 -51.33
N ALA A 209 -3.73 -30.60 -51.50
CA ALA A 209 -3.04 -29.90 -50.42
C ALA A 209 -3.83 -28.70 -49.89
N ALA A 210 -4.40 -27.89 -50.77
CA ALA A 210 -5.22 -26.75 -50.38
C ALA A 210 -6.50 -27.18 -49.62
N LEU A 211 -7.14 -28.30 -50.01
CA LEU A 211 -8.29 -28.85 -49.30
C LEU A 211 -7.93 -29.40 -47.91
N TRP A 212 -6.78 -30.06 -47.75
CA TRP A 212 -6.29 -30.50 -46.42
C TRP A 212 -5.95 -29.33 -45.50
N ILE A 213 -5.27 -28.31 -46.02
CA ILE A 213 -4.99 -27.06 -45.28
C ILE A 213 -6.30 -26.35 -44.94
N GLY A 214 -7.26 -26.36 -45.88
CA GLY A 214 -8.64 -25.91 -45.70
C GLY A 214 -9.35 -26.64 -44.56
N ALA A 215 -9.26 -27.97 -44.52
CA ALA A 215 -9.82 -28.79 -43.46
C ALA A 215 -9.28 -28.37 -42.09
N ILE A 216 -7.96 -28.36 -41.92
CA ILE A 216 -7.32 -27.95 -40.67
C ILE A 216 -7.75 -26.53 -40.27
N SER A 217 -7.81 -25.60 -41.24
CA SER A 217 -8.21 -24.21 -41.00
C SER A 217 -9.67 -24.05 -40.60
N GLN A 218 -10.58 -24.91 -41.09
CA GLN A 218 -12.02 -24.83 -40.76
C GLN A 218 -12.33 -25.38 -39.37
N PHE A 219 -11.54 -26.32 -38.85
CA PHE A 219 -11.66 -26.85 -37.49
C PHE A 219 -10.98 -25.96 -36.42
N MET A 220 -10.55 -24.76 -36.80
CA MET A 220 -10.19 -23.69 -35.87
C MET A 220 -10.85 -22.38 -36.29
N SER A 221 -10.83 -21.37 -35.42
CA SER A 221 -11.35 -20.04 -35.76
C SER A 221 -10.53 -19.33 -36.86
N PRO A 222 -11.12 -18.38 -37.62
CA PRO A 222 -10.38 -17.58 -38.59
C PRO A 222 -9.12 -16.90 -38.03
N GLY A 223 -9.21 -16.32 -36.83
CA GLY A 223 -8.08 -15.72 -36.13
C GLY A 223 -7.01 -16.72 -35.71
N SER A 224 -7.40 -17.94 -35.32
CA SER A 224 -6.43 -19.02 -35.09
C SER A 224 -5.75 -19.47 -36.38
N ALA A 225 -6.50 -19.54 -37.48
CA ALA A 225 -5.96 -19.91 -38.80
C ALA A 225 -4.92 -18.90 -39.32
N ARG A 226 -4.97 -17.63 -38.90
CA ARG A 226 -3.93 -16.63 -39.19
C ARG A 226 -2.59 -16.95 -38.52
N ARG A 227 -2.56 -17.77 -37.47
CA ARG A 227 -1.32 -18.24 -36.83
C ARG A 227 -0.84 -19.58 -37.39
N PHE A 228 -1.63 -20.22 -38.24
CA PHE A 228 -1.28 -21.46 -38.90
C PHE A 228 -0.55 -21.17 -40.22
N GLY A 229 0.79 -21.13 -40.18
CA GLY A 229 1.63 -21.06 -41.39
C GLY A 229 1.68 -22.37 -42.18
N TRP A 230 1.63 -22.29 -43.51
CA TRP A 230 1.62 -23.45 -44.41
C TRP A 230 2.14 -23.16 -45.84
N CYS A 231 2.35 -24.21 -46.63
CA CYS A 231 2.63 -24.14 -48.06
C CYS A 231 1.91 -25.26 -48.83
N THR A 232 1.21 -24.92 -49.92
CA THR A 232 0.46 -25.89 -50.75
C THR A 232 1.35 -26.72 -51.69
N PHE A 233 2.59 -26.30 -51.90
CA PHE A 233 3.55 -27.03 -52.73
C PHE A 233 4.99 -26.57 -52.50
N ASP A 234 5.86 -27.50 -52.16
CA ASP A 234 7.31 -27.39 -52.32
C ASP A 234 7.89 -28.74 -52.78
N ARG A 235 9.15 -28.74 -53.23
CA ARG A 235 9.91 -29.99 -53.41
C ARG A 235 10.59 -30.33 -52.09
N LEU A 236 10.80 -31.62 -51.82
CA LEU A 236 11.39 -32.07 -50.55
C LEU A 236 12.67 -31.30 -50.12
N PRO A 237 13.63 -30.96 -51.01
CA PRO A 237 14.82 -30.21 -50.62
C PRO A 237 14.56 -28.77 -50.12
N ALA A 238 13.38 -28.19 -50.40
CA ALA A 238 13.03 -26.83 -49.99
C ALA A 238 12.23 -26.77 -48.67
N VAL A 239 11.81 -27.93 -48.14
CA VAL A 239 10.96 -28.02 -46.94
C VAL A 239 11.61 -27.35 -45.73
N GLU A 240 12.89 -27.63 -45.47
CA GLU A 240 13.59 -27.09 -44.29
C GLU A 240 13.65 -25.55 -44.31
N GLU A 241 13.86 -24.97 -45.49
CA GLU A 241 13.85 -23.52 -45.68
C GLU A 241 12.46 -22.93 -45.43
N THR A 242 11.41 -23.56 -45.94
CA THR A 242 10.02 -23.12 -45.73
C THR A 242 9.58 -23.24 -44.27
N VAL A 243 10.00 -24.30 -43.56
CA VAL A 243 9.76 -24.48 -42.12
C VAL A 243 10.53 -23.42 -41.31
N THR A 244 11.79 -23.16 -41.64
CA THR A 244 12.61 -22.13 -40.96
C THR A 244 11.99 -20.74 -41.06
N ARG A 245 11.21 -20.48 -42.12
CA ARG A 245 10.48 -19.22 -42.29
C ARG A 245 9.22 -19.13 -41.43
N GLY A 246 8.72 -20.24 -40.88
CA GLY A 246 7.55 -20.28 -40.00
C GLY A 246 6.36 -21.09 -40.51
N ALA A 247 6.55 -21.95 -41.52
CA ALA A 247 5.50 -22.89 -41.94
C ALA A 247 5.42 -24.08 -40.98
N HIS A 248 4.21 -24.37 -40.50
CA HIS A 248 3.92 -25.56 -39.68
C HIS A 248 3.61 -26.78 -40.54
N LEU A 249 3.04 -26.58 -41.73
CA LEU A 249 2.72 -27.64 -42.69
C LEU A 249 3.25 -27.30 -44.08
N VAL A 250 4.02 -28.20 -44.69
CA VAL A 250 4.52 -28.07 -46.06
C VAL A 250 4.05 -29.25 -46.89
N ALA A 251 3.23 -28.99 -47.91
CA ALA A 251 2.81 -30.02 -48.84
C ALA A 251 3.87 -30.26 -49.92
N VAL A 252 4.14 -31.53 -50.21
CA VAL A 252 5.10 -31.97 -51.22
C VAL A 252 4.46 -33.01 -52.13
N PRO A 253 4.89 -33.15 -53.40
CA PRO A 253 4.42 -34.23 -54.25
C PRO A 253 4.66 -35.59 -53.60
N ARG A 254 3.66 -36.48 -53.62
CA ARG A 254 3.81 -37.85 -53.06
C ARG A 254 5.02 -38.60 -53.60
N ARG A 255 5.32 -38.46 -54.89
CA ARG A 255 6.51 -39.06 -55.52
C ARG A 255 7.85 -38.64 -54.92
N ASP A 256 7.90 -37.49 -54.24
CA ASP A 256 9.11 -37.00 -53.58
C ASP A 256 9.31 -37.67 -52.21
N VAL A 257 8.24 -38.23 -51.62
CA VAL A 257 8.24 -38.86 -50.28
C VAL A 257 7.93 -40.37 -50.32
N GLU A 258 7.64 -40.91 -51.50
CA GLU A 258 7.39 -42.32 -51.72
C GLU A 258 8.64 -43.14 -51.38
N GLY A 259 8.46 -44.18 -50.56
CA GLY A 259 9.55 -45.07 -50.13
C GLY A 259 10.56 -44.44 -49.16
N LEU A 260 10.38 -43.19 -48.73
CA LEU A 260 11.22 -42.58 -47.69
C LEU A 260 10.88 -43.13 -46.30
N PRO A 261 11.90 -43.36 -45.45
CA PRO A 261 11.70 -43.62 -44.02
C PRO A 261 11.24 -42.34 -43.30
N VAL A 262 11.11 -42.40 -41.97
CA VAL A 262 10.81 -41.25 -41.12
C VAL A 262 11.77 -40.08 -41.39
N LEU A 263 11.24 -38.87 -41.52
CA LEU A 263 12.02 -37.65 -41.77
C LEU A 263 12.50 -37.11 -40.42
N GLY A 264 13.76 -37.31 -40.06
CA GLY A 264 14.28 -36.84 -38.78
C GLY A 264 14.04 -35.34 -38.58
N GLY A 265 13.17 -34.96 -37.64
CA GLY A 265 12.85 -33.56 -37.31
C GLY A 265 11.53 -33.02 -37.90
N GLN A 266 10.82 -33.79 -38.72
CA GLN A 266 9.47 -33.47 -39.22
C GLN A 266 8.56 -34.71 -39.14
N VAL A 267 7.25 -34.53 -39.12
CA VAL A 267 6.29 -35.66 -39.21
C VAL A 267 5.85 -35.81 -40.66
N LEU A 268 6.13 -36.97 -41.27
CA LEU A 268 5.71 -37.25 -42.65
C LEU A 268 4.36 -37.95 -42.69
N ILE A 269 3.40 -37.32 -43.34
CA ILE A 269 2.03 -37.82 -43.52
C ILE A 269 1.75 -37.97 -45.02
N ASP A 270 1.22 -39.11 -45.45
CA ASP A 270 0.75 -39.32 -46.83
C ASP A 270 -0.78 -39.25 -46.86
N GLU A 271 -1.35 -38.47 -47.78
CA GLU A 271 -2.81 -38.25 -47.78
C GLU A 271 -3.66 -39.52 -48.04
N HIS A 272 -3.05 -40.60 -48.54
CA HIS A 272 -3.69 -41.90 -48.76
C HIS A 272 -3.28 -42.94 -47.72
N GLU A 273 -2.52 -42.56 -46.69
CA GLU A 273 -2.17 -43.51 -45.64
C GLU A 273 -3.37 -43.87 -44.77
N THR A 274 -3.29 -45.03 -44.13
CA THR A 274 -4.26 -45.48 -43.13
C THR A 274 -3.56 -45.43 -41.78
N PRO A 275 -3.62 -44.29 -41.05
CA PRO A 275 -2.93 -44.16 -39.78
C PRO A 275 -3.59 -45.03 -38.71
N ASP A 276 -2.79 -45.46 -37.73
CA ASP A 276 -3.30 -46.10 -36.52
C ASP A 276 -3.73 -45.00 -35.55
N LEU A 277 -5.01 -44.94 -35.20
CA LEU A 277 -5.53 -43.86 -34.36
C LEU A 277 -5.38 -44.21 -32.88
N GLY A 278 -4.81 -43.28 -32.11
CA GLY A 278 -4.63 -43.40 -30.67
C GLY A 278 -5.85 -42.95 -29.87
N GLU A 279 -5.69 -42.91 -28.55
CA GLU A 279 -6.70 -42.47 -27.58
C GLU A 279 -6.18 -41.29 -26.76
N LEU A 280 -7.03 -40.31 -26.47
CA LEU A 280 -6.66 -39.15 -25.65
C LEU A 280 -6.23 -39.60 -24.25
N GLY A 281 -5.04 -39.16 -23.81
CA GLY A 281 -4.45 -39.59 -22.54
C GLY A 281 -3.91 -41.03 -22.53
N GLY A 282 -3.98 -41.74 -23.65
CA GLY A 282 -3.53 -43.12 -23.83
C GLY A 282 -2.44 -43.25 -24.89
N GLU A 283 -2.63 -44.17 -25.84
CA GLU A 283 -1.68 -44.40 -26.93
C GLU A 283 -1.72 -43.25 -27.96
N PRO A 284 -0.57 -42.85 -28.55
CA PRO A 284 -0.52 -41.83 -29.58
C PRO A 284 -1.03 -42.37 -30.93
N HIS A 285 -1.43 -41.46 -31.83
CA HIS A 285 -1.56 -41.82 -33.24
C HIS A 285 -0.23 -42.33 -33.80
N ARG A 286 -0.28 -43.25 -34.76
CA ARG A 286 0.90 -43.71 -35.51
C ARG A 286 0.72 -43.53 -37.00
N THR A 287 1.69 -42.89 -37.65
CA THR A 287 1.77 -42.84 -39.11
C THR A 287 2.03 -44.25 -39.67
N ALA A 288 1.79 -44.47 -40.97
CA ALA A 288 2.14 -45.72 -41.63
C ALA A 288 3.65 -46.05 -41.57
N ARG A 289 4.48 -45.05 -41.23
CA ARG A 289 5.93 -45.17 -41.02
C ARG A 289 6.32 -45.35 -39.55
N GLY A 290 5.34 -45.42 -38.65
CA GLY A 290 5.52 -45.68 -37.22
C GLY A 290 5.86 -44.44 -36.37
N GLU A 291 5.78 -43.22 -36.93
CA GLU A 291 5.98 -42.00 -36.15
C GLU A 291 4.81 -41.77 -35.19
N ALA A 292 5.11 -41.45 -33.93
CA ALA A 292 4.11 -41.24 -32.90
C ALA A 292 3.71 -39.76 -32.77
N VAL A 293 2.41 -39.48 -32.87
CA VAL A 293 1.81 -38.15 -32.68
C VAL A 293 0.84 -38.23 -31.49
N PRO A 294 1.10 -37.52 -30.37
CA PRO A 294 0.20 -37.49 -29.23
C PRO A 294 -1.20 -37.01 -29.64
N VAL A 295 -2.22 -37.70 -29.15
CA VAL A 295 -3.62 -37.32 -29.39
C VAL A 295 -3.96 -36.06 -28.61
N THR A 296 -4.66 -35.11 -29.23
CA THR A 296 -5.23 -33.95 -28.55
C THR A 296 -6.75 -34.00 -28.62
N ALA A 297 -7.43 -33.25 -27.74
CA ALA A 297 -8.88 -33.11 -27.79
C ALA A 297 -9.36 -32.57 -29.14
N TRP A 298 -8.50 -31.90 -29.92
CA TRP A 298 -8.88 -31.34 -31.21
C TRP A 298 -9.34 -32.40 -32.22
N SER A 299 -8.56 -33.48 -32.37
CA SER A 299 -8.89 -34.56 -33.30
C SER A 299 -10.11 -35.36 -32.84
N VAL A 300 -10.29 -35.55 -31.54
CA VAL A 300 -11.47 -36.20 -30.97
C VAL A 300 -12.72 -35.37 -31.24
N LEU A 301 -12.70 -34.07 -30.93
CA LEU A 301 -13.82 -33.16 -31.17
C LEU A 301 -14.15 -33.03 -32.66
N ALA A 302 -13.13 -33.01 -33.53
CA ALA A 302 -13.34 -32.97 -34.98
C ALA A 302 -14.01 -34.25 -35.50
N GLN A 303 -13.60 -35.42 -35.02
CA GLN A 303 -14.26 -36.69 -35.35
C GLN A 303 -15.73 -36.70 -34.91
N THR A 304 -15.99 -36.23 -33.69
CA THR A 304 -17.36 -36.12 -33.14
C THR A 304 -18.20 -35.14 -33.97
N ALA A 305 -17.65 -34.01 -34.42
CA ALA A 305 -18.37 -33.08 -35.28
C ALA A 305 -18.67 -33.62 -36.69
N LEU A 306 -17.88 -34.59 -37.19
CA LEU A 306 -17.97 -35.15 -38.54
C LEU A 306 -18.94 -36.34 -38.67
N VAL A 307 -19.88 -36.52 -37.74
CA VAL A 307 -20.89 -37.59 -37.79
C VAL A 307 -21.75 -37.51 -39.07
N ASP A 308 -22.15 -36.30 -39.47
CA ASP A 308 -22.75 -36.03 -40.78
C ASP A 308 -22.49 -34.58 -41.23
N ALA A 309 -22.68 -34.32 -42.53
CA ALA A 309 -22.35 -33.03 -43.14
C ALA A 309 -23.14 -31.85 -42.56
N THR A 310 -24.42 -32.05 -42.19
CA THR A 310 -25.28 -30.97 -41.68
C THR A 310 -24.93 -30.61 -40.24
N VAL A 311 -24.61 -31.62 -39.40
CA VAL A 311 -24.10 -31.39 -38.05
C VAL A 311 -22.73 -30.71 -38.09
N ALA A 312 -21.83 -31.18 -38.95
CA ALA A 312 -20.51 -30.58 -39.12
C ALA A 312 -20.60 -29.10 -39.55
N GLU A 313 -21.42 -28.80 -40.56
CA GLU A 313 -21.58 -27.42 -41.06
C GLU A 313 -22.10 -26.47 -39.98
N ARG A 314 -23.13 -26.88 -39.23
CA ARG A 314 -23.69 -26.08 -38.12
C ARG A 314 -22.69 -25.91 -36.98
N THR A 315 -21.98 -26.97 -36.60
CA THR A 315 -20.98 -26.93 -35.52
C THR A 315 -19.83 -25.98 -35.86
N LEU A 316 -19.30 -26.05 -37.09
CA LEU A 316 -18.24 -25.15 -37.55
C LEU A 316 -18.71 -23.69 -37.73
N ALA A 317 -19.98 -23.47 -38.11
CA ALA A 317 -20.56 -22.13 -38.11
C ALA A 317 -20.70 -21.57 -36.68
N GLN A 318 -21.11 -22.41 -35.72
CA GLN A 318 -21.22 -22.06 -34.31
C GLN A 318 -19.84 -21.76 -33.71
N GLN A 319 -18.82 -22.54 -34.04
CA GLN A 319 -17.42 -22.31 -33.70
C GLN A 319 -16.96 -20.90 -34.10
N ASP A 320 -17.21 -20.49 -35.34
CA ASP A 320 -16.83 -19.18 -35.84
C ASP A 320 -17.60 -18.04 -35.13
N SER A 321 -18.88 -18.27 -34.84
CA SER A 321 -19.69 -17.31 -34.07
C SER A 321 -19.16 -17.12 -32.65
N ILE A 322 -18.80 -18.21 -31.97
CA ILE A 322 -18.22 -18.19 -30.62
C ILE A 322 -16.87 -17.47 -30.63
N ALA A 323 -15.99 -17.81 -31.57
CA ALA A 323 -14.69 -17.16 -31.71
C ALA A 323 -14.83 -15.65 -31.92
N CYS A 324 -15.72 -15.24 -32.83
CA CYS A 324 -16.01 -13.83 -33.11
C CYS A 324 -16.47 -13.07 -31.84
N ARG A 325 -17.38 -13.65 -31.06
CA ARG A 325 -17.85 -13.07 -29.79
C ARG A 325 -16.76 -13.00 -28.73
N ALA A 326 -15.86 -13.97 -28.69
CA ALA A 326 -14.69 -13.98 -27.82
C ALA A 326 -13.56 -13.02 -28.29
N GLY A 327 -13.75 -12.37 -29.45
CA GLY A 327 -12.81 -11.43 -30.08
C GLY A 327 -11.87 -12.05 -31.12
N ASP A 328 -11.82 -13.39 -31.22
CA ASP A 328 -11.01 -14.17 -32.15
C ASP A 328 -9.50 -13.86 -32.11
N ARG A 329 -8.96 -13.61 -30.91
CA ARG A 329 -7.55 -13.27 -30.69
C ARG A 329 -6.85 -14.28 -29.82
N GLY A 330 -5.74 -14.83 -30.32
CA GLY A 330 -4.89 -15.75 -29.56
C GLY A 330 -5.63 -16.97 -29.00
N LEU A 331 -6.83 -17.27 -29.50
CA LEU A 331 -7.64 -18.38 -29.02
C LEU A 331 -6.93 -19.70 -29.26
N SER A 332 -7.12 -20.69 -28.40
CA SER A 332 -6.70 -22.05 -28.75
C SER A 332 -7.41 -22.50 -30.04
N PRO A 333 -6.75 -23.25 -30.94
CA PRO A 333 -7.42 -23.83 -32.10
C PRO A 333 -8.58 -24.77 -31.71
N MET A 334 -8.58 -25.32 -30.50
CA MET A 334 -9.54 -26.31 -30.02
C MET A 334 -10.73 -25.69 -29.29
N TRP A 335 -10.51 -24.57 -28.59
CA TRP A 335 -11.50 -24.01 -27.66
C TRP A 335 -12.84 -23.61 -28.29
N PRO A 336 -12.87 -22.89 -29.44
CA PRO A 336 -14.14 -22.56 -30.09
C PRO A 336 -14.93 -23.81 -30.51
N LEU A 337 -14.23 -24.88 -30.92
CA LEU A 337 -14.86 -26.14 -31.32
C LEU A 337 -15.42 -26.87 -30.11
N ALA A 338 -14.69 -26.92 -28.99
CA ALA A 338 -15.16 -27.51 -27.73
C ALA A 338 -16.44 -26.83 -27.22
N MET A 339 -16.48 -25.49 -27.27
CA MET A 339 -17.67 -24.72 -26.94
C MET A 339 -18.84 -25.04 -27.87
N ALA A 340 -18.59 -25.17 -29.18
CA ALA A 340 -19.62 -25.52 -30.16
C ALA A 340 -20.16 -26.95 -29.97
N VAL A 341 -19.28 -27.92 -29.72
CA VAL A 341 -19.65 -29.32 -29.43
C VAL A 341 -20.53 -29.40 -28.18
N THR A 342 -20.16 -28.69 -27.11
CA THR A 342 -20.95 -28.65 -25.86
C THR A 342 -22.36 -28.08 -26.06
N LEU A 343 -22.52 -27.16 -27.03
CA LEU A 343 -23.81 -26.53 -27.35
C LEU A 343 -24.65 -27.33 -28.35
N GLU A 344 -24.09 -28.32 -29.06
CA GLU A 344 -24.81 -29.13 -30.04
C GLU A 344 -25.39 -30.39 -29.37
N PRO A 345 -26.73 -30.52 -29.23
CA PRO A 345 -27.34 -31.61 -28.46
C PRO A 345 -27.05 -33.02 -28.98
N GLY A 346 -26.65 -33.16 -30.25
CA GLY A 346 -26.35 -34.44 -30.90
C GLY A 346 -24.95 -34.97 -30.64
N LEU A 347 -24.05 -34.19 -30.02
CA LEU A 347 -22.61 -34.48 -29.94
C LEU A 347 -22.14 -34.84 -28.52
N TYR A 348 -23.00 -35.50 -27.74
CA TYR A 348 -22.73 -35.86 -26.35
C TYR A 348 -21.50 -36.76 -26.15
N ASP A 349 -21.13 -37.54 -27.17
CA ASP A 349 -19.95 -38.42 -27.15
C ASP A 349 -18.62 -37.65 -27.02
N GLY A 350 -18.59 -36.34 -27.30
CA GLY A 350 -17.40 -35.49 -27.15
C GLY A 350 -17.46 -34.50 -25.99
N HIS A 351 -18.44 -34.62 -25.09
CA HIS A 351 -18.62 -33.66 -24.00
C HIS A 351 -17.51 -33.71 -22.96
N ASP A 352 -16.93 -34.88 -22.68
CA ASP A 352 -15.86 -35.00 -21.69
C ASP A 352 -14.58 -34.31 -22.18
N GLU A 353 -14.21 -34.50 -23.45
CA GLU A 353 -13.07 -33.82 -24.08
C GLU A 353 -13.35 -32.33 -24.27
N ALA A 354 -14.59 -31.95 -24.60
CA ALA A 354 -14.96 -30.55 -24.70
C ALA A 354 -14.87 -29.84 -23.33
N ALA A 355 -15.35 -30.49 -22.27
CA ALA A 355 -15.24 -29.98 -20.90
C ALA A 355 -13.78 -29.79 -20.50
N GLN A 356 -12.90 -30.74 -20.81
CA GLN A 356 -11.46 -30.60 -20.56
C GLN A 356 -10.88 -29.36 -21.26
N VAL A 357 -11.13 -29.18 -22.56
CA VAL A 357 -10.65 -28.00 -23.30
C VAL A 357 -11.22 -26.70 -22.75
N ILE A 358 -12.50 -26.68 -22.37
CA ILE A 358 -13.14 -25.50 -21.78
C ILE A 358 -12.50 -25.14 -20.44
N LEU A 359 -12.23 -26.13 -19.59
CA LEU A 359 -11.55 -25.92 -18.30
C LEU A 359 -10.13 -25.40 -18.49
N GLU A 360 -9.37 -25.95 -19.43
CA GLU A 360 -7.94 -25.66 -19.61
C GLU A 360 -7.64 -24.43 -20.47
N GLN A 361 -8.52 -24.08 -21.42
CA GLN A 361 -8.18 -23.19 -22.53
C GLN A 361 -9.18 -22.04 -22.76
N SER A 362 -10.11 -21.82 -21.82
CA SER A 362 -11.03 -20.67 -21.93
C SER A 362 -10.30 -19.33 -21.81
N PRO A 363 -10.50 -18.40 -22.77
CA PRO A 363 -9.87 -17.08 -22.74
C PRO A 363 -10.51 -16.17 -21.69
N GLU A 364 -9.76 -15.16 -21.23
CA GLU A 364 -10.21 -14.19 -20.23
C GLU A 364 -11.47 -13.42 -20.68
N THR A 365 -11.62 -13.17 -21.98
CA THR A 365 -12.76 -12.43 -22.55
C THR A 365 -14.12 -13.11 -22.30
N VAL A 366 -14.14 -14.42 -22.04
CA VAL A 366 -15.38 -15.17 -21.74
C VAL A 366 -16.00 -14.72 -20.42
N VAL A 367 -15.19 -14.23 -19.46
CA VAL A 367 -15.67 -13.83 -18.12
C VAL A 367 -16.68 -12.69 -18.17
N ASP A 368 -16.58 -11.83 -19.19
CA ASP A 368 -17.39 -10.62 -19.36
C ASP A 368 -18.49 -10.77 -20.43
N GLU A 369 -18.59 -11.92 -21.08
CA GLU A 369 -19.59 -12.22 -22.10
C GLU A 369 -20.61 -13.25 -21.54
N PRO A 370 -21.82 -12.83 -21.14
CA PRO A 370 -22.73 -13.67 -20.37
C PRO A 370 -23.14 -14.98 -21.05
N ASP A 371 -23.38 -15.00 -22.36
CA ASP A 371 -23.83 -16.25 -23.00
C ASP A 371 -22.64 -17.19 -23.26
N LEU A 372 -21.43 -16.64 -23.49
CA LEU A 372 -20.24 -17.48 -23.53
C LEU A 372 -19.89 -18.02 -22.15
N ALA A 373 -20.00 -17.22 -21.09
CA ALA A 373 -19.72 -17.63 -19.71
C ALA A 373 -20.65 -18.77 -19.23
N ALA A 374 -21.87 -18.86 -19.77
CA ALA A 374 -22.84 -19.89 -19.40
C ALA A 374 -22.33 -21.32 -19.63
N VAL A 375 -21.50 -21.54 -20.66
CA VAL A 375 -20.96 -22.87 -21.00
C VAL A 375 -19.91 -23.36 -19.98
N PRO A 376 -18.80 -22.66 -19.70
CA PRO A 376 -17.87 -23.05 -18.64
C PRO A 376 -18.55 -23.08 -17.27
N LEU A 377 -19.52 -22.20 -16.99
CA LEU A 377 -20.31 -22.28 -15.76
C LEU A 377 -21.06 -23.61 -15.64
N ALA A 378 -21.70 -24.08 -16.72
CA ALA A 378 -22.38 -25.38 -16.72
C ALA A 378 -21.40 -26.55 -16.51
N VAL A 379 -20.21 -26.48 -17.11
CA VAL A 379 -19.14 -27.47 -16.90
C VAL A 379 -18.68 -27.50 -15.44
N VAL A 380 -18.49 -26.34 -14.81
CA VAL A 380 -18.13 -26.24 -13.39
C VAL A 380 -19.29 -26.68 -12.48
N ASP A 381 -20.54 -26.35 -12.85
CA ASP A 381 -21.73 -26.65 -12.05
C ASP A 381 -21.91 -28.18 -11.88
N ALA A 382 -21.63 -28.93 -12.95
CA ALA A 382 -21.60 -30.39 -12.94
C ALA A 382 -20.57 -30.95 -11.94
N GLN A 383 -19.46 -30.24 -11.68
CA GLN A 383 -18.45 -30.65 -10.70
C GLN A 383 -18.78 -30.23 -9.26
N PHE A 384 -19.50 -29.13 -9.07
CA PHE A 384 -19.81 -28.57 -7.74
C PHE A 384 -20.85 -29.39 -6.95
N GLY A 385 -21.52 -30.35 -7.58
CA GLY A 385 -22.55 -31.16 -6.93
C GLY A 385 -23.76 -30.32 -6.48
N HIS A 386 -24.54 -30.85 -5.54
CA HIS A 386 -25.89 -30.35 -5.22
C HIS A 386 -25.98 -29.26 -4.14
N ASP A 387 -24.92 -29.04 -3.34
CA ASP A 387 -24.94 -28.09 -2.22
C ASP A 387 -23.60 -27.35 -2.05
N THR A 388 -23.57 -26.33 -1.20
CA THR A 388 -22.38 -25.49 -0.95
C THR A 388 -21.26 -26.28 -0.28
N ALA A 389 -21.59 -27.28 0.56
CA ALA A 389 -20.60 -28.09 1.25
C ALA A 389 -19.84 -29.01 0.28
N ALA A 390 -20.53 -29.58 -0.71
CA ALA A 390 -19.94 -30.36 -1.80
C ALA A 390 -19.18 -29.49 -2.80
N ALA A 391 -19.66 -28.26 -3.06
CA ALA A 391 -19.02 -27.34 -3.98
C ALA A 391 -17.63 -26.87 -3.51
N TRP A 392 -17.42 -26.77 -2.19
CA TRP A 392 -16.16 -26.24 -1.65
C TRP A 392 -14.93 -27.10 -2.01
N PRO A 393 -14.90 -28.43 -1.74
CA PRO A 393 -13.79 -29.28 -2.19
C PRO A 393 -13.57 -29.25 -3.69
N ALA A 394 -14.64 -29.19 -4.50
CA ALA A 394 -14.53 -29.11 -5.96
C ALA A 394 -13.89 -27.79 -6.42
N LEU A 395 -14.30 -26.65 -5.84
CA LEU A 395 -13.66 -25.36 -6.09
C LEU A 395 -12.19 -25.40 -5.72
N VAL A 396 -11.85 -25.95 -4.55
CA VAL A 396 -10.46 -26.08 -4.09
C VAL A 396 -9.60 -26.85 -5.09
N LEU A 397 -10.10 -27.97 -5.62
CA LEU A 397 -9.39 -28.73 -6.65
C LEU A 397 -9.14 -27.90 -7.92
N LEU A 398 -10.14 -27.16 -8.39
CA LEU A 398 -10.01 -26.29 -9.56
C LEU A 398 -9.04 -25.12 -9.34
N LEU A 399 -9.00 -24.56 -8.12
CA LEU A 399 -8.11 -23.45 -7.79
C LEU A 399 -6.65 -23.90 -7.67
N ASP A 400 -6.42 -25.10 -7.16
CA ASP A 400 -5.09 -25.68 -6.94
C ASP A 400 -4.53 -26.37 -8.21
N ASP A 401 -5.32 -26.55 -9.26
CA ASP A 401 -4.90 -27.15 -10.53
C ASP A 401 -4.40 -26.09 -11.53
N ASP A 402 -3.07 -26.06 -11.72
CA ASP A 402 -2.36 -25.17 -12.64
C ASP A 402 -2.78 -25.28 -14.11
N THR A 403 -3.45 -26.36 -14.51
CA THR A 403 -3.96 -26.54 -15.88
C THR A 403 -5.26 -25.78 -16.14
N VAL A 404 -6.04 -25.47 -15.09
CA VAL A 404 -7.33 -24.79 -15.23
C VAL A 404 -7.12 -23.31 -15.59
N ALA A 405 -7.77 -22.87 -16.66
CA ALA A 405 -7.70 -21.51 -17.17
C ALA A 405 -8.12 -20.47 -16.11
N PRO A 406 -7.42 -19.32 -16.00
CA PRO A 406 -7.77 -18.26 -15.05
C PRO A 406 -9.24 -17.80 -15.14
N ALA A 407 -9.77 -17.70 -16.36
CA ALA A 407 -11.17 -17.35 -16.61
C ALA A 407 -12.15 -18.31 -15.91
N VAL A 408 -11.87 -19.61 -15.95
CA VAL A 408 -12.71 -20.65 -15.35
C VAL A 408 -12.62 -20.58 -13.83
N ARG A 409 -11.44 -20.33 -13.26
CA ARG A 409 -11.27 -20.15 -11.80
C ARG A 409 -12.11 -18.98 -11.29
N VAL A 410 -12.13 -17.86 -12.02
CA VAL A 410 -12.97 -16.69 -11.69
C VAL A 410 -14.46 -17.04 -11.76
N LEU A 411 -14.90 -17.73 -12.82
CA LEU A 411 -16.30 -18.16 -12.96
C LEU A 411 -16.72 -19.17 -11.89
N ALA A 412 -15.85 -20.13 -11.55
CA ALA A 412 -16.06 -21.09 -10.49
C ALA A 412 -16.19 -20.41 -9.12
N GLY A 413 -15.28 -19.47 -8.82
CA GLY A 413 -15.34 -18.63 -7.62
C GLY A 413 -16.63 -17.83 -7.55
N ARG A 414 -17.02 -17.17 -8.65
CA ARG A 414 -18.30 -16.42 -8.77
C ARG A 414 -19.51 -17.28 -8.44
N MET A 415 -19.59 -18.47 -9.05
CA MET A 415 -20.70 -19.39 -8.84
C MET A 415 -20.73 -19.91 -7.40
N PHE A 416 -19.56 -20.21 -6.83
CA PHE A 416 -19.45 -20.62 -5.43
C PHE A 416 -19.95 -19.52 -4.50
N LEU A 417 -19.57 -18.25 -4.73
CA LEU A 417 -20.04 -17.12 -3.94
C LEU A 417 -21.57 -16.99 -3.98
N PHE A 418 -22.21 -17.14 -5.14
CA PHE A 418 -23.68 -17.12 -5.23
C PHE A 418 -24.34 -18.22 -4.38
N ARG A 419 -23.85 -19.47 -4.47
CA ARG A 419 -24.36 -20.59 -3.67
C ARG A 419 -24.17 -20.34 -2.17
N MET A 420 -22.97 -19.89 -1.79
CA MET A 420 -22.60 -19.60 -0.42
C MET A 420 -23.46 -18.50 0.20
N LEU A 421 -23.72 -17.39 -0.51
CA LEU A 421 -24.56 -16.29 0.00
C LEU A 421 -25.99 -16.75 0.34
N GLY A 422 -26.49 -17.79 -0.32
CA GLY A 422 -27.76 -18.44 0.02
C GLY A 422 -27.70 -19.44 1.18
N ASP A 423 -26.50 -19.88 1.60
CA ASP A 423 -26.30 -20.93 2.60
C ASP A 423 -25.72 -20.41 3.92
N ARG A 424 -26.63 -19.91 4.77
CA ARG A 424 -26.29 -19.41 6.12
C ARG A 424 -25.63 -20.45 7.01
N ARG A 425 -25.94 -21.74 6.83
CA ARG A 425 -25.35 -22.81 7.67
C ARG A 425 -23.90 -23.02 7.30
N TRP A 426 -23.59 -23.02 6.01
CA TRP A 426 -22.22 -23.13 5.52
C TRP A 426 -21.39 -21.93 5.99
N ILE A 427 -21.89 -20.70 5.84
CA ILE A 427 -21.15 -19.49 6.28
C ILE A 427 -20.79 -19.56 7.76
N ARG A 428 -21.75 -19.93 8.63
CA ARG A 428 -21.47 -20.12 10.07
C ARG A 428 -20.46 -21.22 10.36
N GLY A 429 -20.48 -22.31 9.59
CA GLY A 429 -19.57 -23.45 9.76
C GLY A 429 -18.21 -23.28 9.09
N SER A 430 -18.06 -22.27 8.23
CA SER A 430 -16.82 -22.03 7.49
C SER A 430 -15.67 -21.62 8.41
N THR A 431 -14.51 -22.24 8.19
CA THR A 431 -13.27 -21.94 8.90
C THR A 431 -12.57 -20.70 8.32
N ARG A 432 -11.62 -20.14 9.06
CA ARG A 432 -10.83 -19.00 8.61
C ARG A 432 -10.03 -19.31 7.34
N GLU A 433 -9.39 -20.48 7.28
CA GLU A 433 -8.61 -20.93 6.11
C GLU A 433 -9.47 -20.99 4.84
N GLN A 434 -10.75 -21.36 4.99
CA GLN A 434 -11.69 -21.37 3.86
C GLN A 434 -12.04 -19.94 3.40
N ARG A 435 -12.23 -19.00 4.33
CA ARG A 435 -12.53 -17.61 3.98
C ARG A 435 -11.33 -16.87 3.38
N GLU A 436 -10.11 -17.23 3.76
CA GLU A 436 -8.87 -16.67 3.21
C GLU A 436 -8.62 -17.06 1.75
N ARG A 437 -9.24 -18.14 1.29
CA ARG A 437 -9.19 -18.58 -0.11
C ARG A 437 -10.18 -17.85 -1.00
N LEU A 438 -11.06 -17.00 -0.45
CA LEU A 438 -11.95 -16.15 -1.24
C LEU A 438 -11.13 -15.03 -1.90
N ASP A 439 -11.38 -14.78 -3.19
CA ASP A 439 -10.65 -13.77 -3.96
C ASP A 439 -11.58 -12.60 -4.36
N PRO A 440 -11.21 -11.34 -4.07
CA PRO A 440 -11.92 -10.17 -4.57
C PRO A 440 -12.11 -10.11 -6.10
N ALA A 441 -11.25 -10.78 -6.87
CA ALA A 441 -11.37 -10.91 -8.33
C ALA A 441 -12.63 -11.66 -8.76
N TRP A 442 -13.24 -12.44 -7.86
CA TRP A 442 -14.51 -13.12 -8.13
C TRP A 442 -15.71 -12.19 -8.04
N SER A 443 -15.55 -10.92 -7.67
CA SER A 443 -16.65 -9.96 -7.67
C SER A 443 -17.22 -9.75 -9.09
N SER A 444 -18.54 -9.54 -9.14
CA SER A 444 -19.28 -9.17 -10.35
C SER A 444 -20.43 -8.24 -9.97
N HIS A 445 -20.99 -7.53 -10.95
CA HIS A 445 -22.14 -6.65 -10.70
C HIS A 445 -23.32 -7.40 -10.04
N ASP A 446 -23.60 -8.62 -10.50
CA ASP A 446 -24.70 -9.42 -9.98
C ASP A 446 -24.43 -9.96 -8.57
N LEU A 447 -23.17 -10.30 -8.26
CA LEU A 447 -22.77 -10.68 -6.90
C LEU A 447 -22.85 -9.50 -5.93
N LEU A 448 -22.45 -8.30 -6.35
CA LEU A 448 -22.61 -7.08 -5.55
C LEU A 448 -24.09 -6.82 -5.27
N ALA A 449 -24.96 -6.99 -6.28
CA ALA A 449 -26.41 -6.84 -6.10
C ALA A 449 -27.02 -7.91 -5.18
N GLU A 450 -26.53 -9.15 -5.21
CA GLU A 450 -26.93 -10.21 -4.27
C GLU A 450 -26.44 -9.90 -2.84
N ALA A 451 -25.18 -9.48 -2.68
CA ALA A 451 -24.62 -9.07 -1.40
C ALA A 451 -25.41 -7.90 -0.78
N ASP A 452 -25.78 -6.90 -1.59
CA ASP A 452 -26.65 -5.79 -1.16
C ASP A 452 -28.03 -6.28 -0.69
N ARG A 453 -28.62 -7.25 -1.41
CA ARG A 453 -29.90 -7.88 -1.00
C ARG A 453 -29.77 -8.63 0.32
N VAL A 454 -28.69 -9.39 0.51
CA VAL A 454 -28.41 -10.12 1.76
C VAL A 454 -28.16 -9.16 2.92
N ALA A 455 -27.38 -8.11 2.72
CA ALA A 455 -27.13 -7.06 3.73
C ALA A 455 -28.43 -6.34 4.13
N ALA A 456 -29.29 -5.99 3.15
CA ALA A 456 -30.59 -5.40 3.41
C ALA A 456 -31.51 -6.35 4.21
N ALA A 457 -31.50 -7.65 3.91
CA ALA A 457 -32.26 -8.64 4.67
C ALA A 457 -31.78 -8.79 6.12
N LEU A 458 -30.45 -8.74 6.36
CA LEU A 458 -29.89 -8.70 7.71
C LEU A 458 -30.33 -7.46 8.47
N ARG A 459 -30.35 -6.29 7.82
CA ARG A 459 -30.87 -5.04 8.41
C ARG A 459 -32.34 -5.16 8.79
N THR A 460 -33.19 -5.66 7.89
CA THR A 460 -34.61 -5.84 8.19
C THR A 460 -34.80 -6.78 9.39
N ARG A 461 -34.00 -7.85 9.49
CA ARG A 461 -34.00 -8.73 10.66
C ARG A 461 -33.57 -7.99 11.92
N ALA A 462 -32.52 -7.16 11.87
CA ALA A 462 -32.05 -6.38 13.02
C ALA A 462 -33.15 -5.49 13.63
N HIS A 463 -33.99 -4.89 12.80
CA HIS A 463 -35.12 -4.08 13.27
C HIS A 463 -36.32 -4.90 13.79
N ALA A 464 -36.40 -6.19 13.46
CA ALA A 464 -37.50 -7.07 13.86
C ALA A 464 -37.20 -7.90 15.12
N VAL A 465 -35.93 -7.96 15.56
CA VAL A 465 -35.52 -8.71 16.75
C VAL A 465 -36.28 -8.22 17.99
N SER A 466 -36.89 -9.15 18.72
CA SER A 466 -37.70 -8.83 19.91
C SER A 466 -37.13 -9.45 21.19
N THR A 467 -36.24 -10.44 21.07
CA THR A 467 -35.61 -11.11 22.22
C THR A 467 -34.08 -10.98 22.21
N ARG A 468 -33.48 -11.10 23.39
CA ARG A 468 -32.01 -11.04 23.55
C ARG A 468 -31.30 -12.20 22.85
N GLN A 469 -31.90 -13.40 22.86
CA GLN A 469 -31.33 -14.58 22.20
C GLN A 469 -31.32 -14.42 20.67
N GLU A 470 -32.42 -13.93 20.08
CA GLU A 470 -32.49 -13.62 18.64
C GLU A 470 -31.44 -12.57 18.23
N LEU A 471 -31.18 -11.58 19.10
CA LEU A 471 -30.16 -10.57 18.86
C LEU A 471 -28.76 -11.17 18.80
N ARG A 472 -28.43 -12.07 19.74
CA ARG A 472 -27.16 -12.79 19.76
C ARG A 472 -27.00 -13.67 18.52
N ASP A 473 -28.03 -14.43 18.16
CA ASP A 473 -28.00 -15.30 16.98
C ASP A 473 -27.83 -14.50 15.67
N LEU A 474 -28.45 -13.32 15.60
CA LEU A 474 -28.27 -12.38 14.48
C LEU A 474 -26.86 -11.76 14.49
N ALA A 475 -26.29 -11.45 15.65
CA ALA A 475 -24.94 -10.91 15.73
C ALA A 475 -23.90 -11.92 15.21
N VAL A 476 -24.04 -13.21 15.54
CA VAL A 476 -23.20 -14.28 15.00
C VAL A 476 -23.34 -14.37 13.47
N ASP A 477 -24.57 -14.34 12.95
CA ASP A 477 -24.81 -14.32 11.49
C ASP A 477 -24.13 -13.13 10.82
N ALA A 478 -24.31 -11.95 11.40
CA ALA A 478 -23.86 -10.69 10.82
C ALA A 478 -22.33 -10.63 10.77
N VAL A 479 -21.64 -11.07 11.83
CA VAL A 479 -20.17 -11.13 11.85
C VAL A 479 -19.66 -12.13 10.81
N ALA A 480 -20.23 -13.34 10.73
CA ALA A 480 -19.78 -14.35 9.77
C ALA A 480 -20.02 -13.91 8.32
N MET A 481 -21.18 -13.31 8.04
CA MET A 481 -21.50 -12.77 6.71
C MET A 481 -20.62 -11.57 6.35
N LEU A 482 -20.38 -10.66 7.30
CA LEU A 482 -19.49 -9.53 7.11
C LEU A 482 -18.06 -9.97 6.78
N ASP A 483 -17.58 -11.03 7.44
CA ASP A 483 -16.25 -11.54 7.20
C ASP A 483 -16.09 -12.06 5.77
N VAL A 484 -17.09 -12.80 5.29
CA VAL A 484 -17.18 -13.23 3.89
C VAL A 484 -17.24 -12.05 2.93
N PHE A 485 -18.09 -11.05 3.22
CA PHE A 485 -18.23 -9.87 2.39
C PHE A 485 -16.94 -9.06 2.28
N ALA A 486 -16.19 -8.94 3.38
CA ALA A 486 -14.93 -8.21 3.40
C ALA A 486 -13.83 -8.97 2.63
N GLU A 487 -13.67 -10.27 2.86
CA GLU A 487 -12.64 -11.09 2.18
C GLU A 487 -12.91 -11.21 0.68
N ALA A 488 -14.16 -11.39 0.26
CA ALA A 488 -14.53 -11.46 -1.16
C ALA A 488 -14.74 -10.09 -1.84
N GLY A 489 -14.54 -8.98 -1.12
CA GLY A 489 -14.68 -7.63 -1.69
C GLY A 489 -16.10 -7.27 -2.17
N LEU A 490 -17.14 -7.78 -1.51
CA LEU A 490 -18.53 -7.72 -1.98
C LEU A 490 -19.36 -6.52 -1.50
N LEU A 491 -18.76 -5.55 -0.81
CA LEU A 491 -19.50 -4.40 -0.25
C LEU A 491 -19.21 -3.10 -1.01
N ASN A 492 -20.26 -2.51 -1.57
CA ASN A 492 -20.27 -1.18 -2.17
C ASN A 492 -20.96 -0.15 -1.24
N GLY A 493 -21.21 1.08 -1.70
CA GLY A 493 -21.82 2.14 -0.87
C GLY A 493 -23.13 1.72 -0.16
N PRO A 494 -24.18 1.31 -0.88
CA PRO A 494 -25.43 0.83 -0.29
C PRO A 494 -25.28 -0.35 0.68
N GLY A 495 -24.57 -1.42 0.27
CA GLY A 495 -24.36 -2.61 1.11
C GLY A 495 -23.57 -2.28 2.37
N ARG A 496 -22.52 -1.46 2.24
CA ARG A 496 -21.69 -0.99 3.36
C ARG A 496 -22.52 -0.22 4.38
N ALA A 497 -23.41 0.68 3.95
CA ALA A 497 -24.30 1.40 4.85
C ALA A 497 -25.25 0.45 5.61
N ALA A 498 -25.87 -0.50 4.92
CA ALA A 498 -26.75 -1.50 5.54
C ALA A 498 -26.00 -2.37 6.56
N VAL A 499 -24.76 -2.77 6.27
CA VAL A 499 -23.90 -3.49 7.20
C VAL A 499 -23.61 -2.66 8.46
N PHE A 500 -23.26 -1.37 8.32
CA PHE A 500 -23.04 -0.52 9.49
C PHE A 500 -24.29 -0.37 10.35
N GLU A 501 -25.47 -0.22 9.74
CA GLU A 501 -26.75 -0.22 10.47
C GLU A 501 -26.98 -1.52 11.24
N VAL A 502 -26.64 -2.69 10.65
CA VAL A 502 -26.70 -4.00 11.33
C VAL A 502 -25.69 -4.07 12.47
N LEU A 503 -24.46 -3.59 12.26
CA LEU A 503 -23.42 -3.58 13.28
C LEU A 503 -23.86 -2.74 14.48
N GLU A 504 -24.39 -1.55 14.25
CA GLU A 504 -24.89 -0.64 15.29
C GLU A 504 -26.10 -1.23 16.03
N ALA A 505 -27.07 -1.79 15.30
CA ALA A 505 -28.31 -2.28 15.90
C ALA A 505 -28.17 -3.63 16.62
N ALA A 506 -27.32 -4.53 16.12
CA ALA A 506 -27.28 -5.92 16.56
C ALA A 506 -25.93 -6.40 17.10
N VAL A 507 -24.81 -6.04 16.47
CA VAL A 507 -23.49 -6.61 16.82
C VAL A 507 -22.86 -5.85 17.99
N VAL A 508 -22.73 -4.53 17.89
CA VAL A 508 -22.07 -3.71 18.91
C VAL A 508 -22.75 -3.81 20.29
N PRO A 509 -24.10 -3.80 20.42
CA PRO A 509 -24.75 -3.98 21.72
C PRO A 509 -24.40 -5.31 22.40
N ILE A 510 -24.20 -6.38 21.63
CA ILE A 510 -23.77 -7.70 22.13
C ILE A 510 -22.29 -7.67 22.50
N LEU A 511 -21.43 -7.10 21.64
CA LEU A 511 -19.99 -6.98 21.90
C LEU A 511 -19.68 -6.16 23.17
N CYS A 512 -20.50 -5.18 23.52
CA CYS A 512 -20.33 -4.35 24.73
C CYS A 512 -20.86 -5.02 26.01
N ASP A 513 -21.46 -6.21 25.92
CA ASP A 513 -21.99 -6.96 27.04
C ASP A 513 -20.92 -7.88 27.67
N PRO A 514 -20.74 -7.87 29.00
CA PRO A 514 -19.68 -8.64 29.66
C PRO A 514 -19.84 -10.16 29.57
N VAL A 515 -21.05 -10.68 29.28
CA VAL A 515 -21.32 -12.13 29.17
C VAL A 515 -21.53 -12.51 27.71
N ASP A 516 -22.41 -11.80 26.99
CA ASP A 516 -22.75 -12.16 25.61
C ASP A 516 -21.61 -11.81 24.63
N GLY A 517 -20.80 -10.78 24.93
CA GLY A 517 -19.68 -10.36 24.08
C GLY A 517 -18.59 -11.44 23.95
N PRO A 518 -18.02 -11.95 25.06
CA PRO A 518 -17.10 -13.08 25.02
C PRO A 518 -17.69 -14.35 24.38
N ALA A 519 -18.99 -14.58 24.56
CA ALA A 519 -19.67 -15.73 23.96
C ALA A 519 -19.78 -15.57 22.43
N LEU A 520 -20.12 -14.38 21.93
CA LEU A 520 -20.12 -14.06 20.50
C LEU A 520 -18.72 -14.25 19.89
N VAL A 521 -17.66 -13.79 20.56
CA VAL A 521 -16.27 -14.00 20.10
C VAL A 521 -15.92 -15.48 19.99
N ALA A 522 -16.33 -16.28 20.98
CA ALA A 522 -16.10 -17.73 20.96
C ALA A 522 -16.87 -18.42 19.82
N ASP A 523 -18.11 -18.00 19.57
CA ASP A 523 -18.96 -18.57 18.50
C ASP A 523 -18.52 -18.12 17.09
N SER A 524 -18.02 -16.89 16.95
CA SER A 524 -17.56 -16.34 15.66
C SER A 524 -16.16 -16.83 15.25
N GLY A 525 -15.30 -17.17 16.22
CA GLY A 525 -13.92 -17.55 15.94
C GLY A 525 -13.09 -16.38 15.36
N PRO A 526 -11.89 -16.63 14.81
CA PRO A 526 -11.06 -15.59 14.21
C PRO A 526 -11.71 -14.99 12.95
N VAL A 527 -11.56 -13.67 12.78
CA VAL A 527 -12.06 -12.91 11.63
C VAL A 527 -10.91 -12.20 10.90
N GLY A 528 -11.14 -11.92 9.62
CA GLY A 528 -10.22 -11.25 8.72
C GLY A 528 -9.73 -9.88 9.19
N THR A 529 -8.60 -9.46 8.65
CA THR A 529 -8.03 -8.13 8.97
C THR A 529 -8.89 -7.00 8.42
N ALA A 530 -9.43 -7.15 7.20
CA ALA A 530 -10.35 -6.18 6.61
C ALA A 530 -11.64 -6.03 7.45
N THR A 531 -12.24 -7.14 7.87
CA THR A 531 -13.40 -7.19 8.77
C THR A 531 -13.17 -6.41 10.06
N ARG A 532 -12.00 -6.60 10.69
CA ARG A 532 -11.65 -5.90 11.93
C ARG A 532 -11.43 -4.41 11.69
N LEU A 533 -10.55 -4.05 10.77
CA LEU A 533 -10.09 -2.67 10.58
C LEU A 533 -11.14 -1.76 9.95
N GLU A 534 -11.88 -2.27 8.96
CA GLU A 534 -12.78 -1.43 8.16
C GLU A 534 -14.21 -1.37 8.71
N TYR A 535 -14.63 -2.35 9.51
CA TYR A 535 -16.02 -2.50 9.92
C TYR A 535 -16.18 -2.58 11.44
N LEU A 536 -15.59 -3.59 12.09
CA LEU A 536 -15.80 -3.80 13.53
C LEU A 536 -15.21 -2.66 14.37
N GLN A 537 -13.96 -2.25 14.10
CA GLN A 537 -13.30 -1.18 14.85
C GLN A 537 -14.01 0.17 14.69
N PRO A 538 -14.36 0.64 13.47
CA PRO A 538 -15.10 1.89 13.31
C PRO A 538 -16.50 1.82 13.93
N ALA A 539 -17.24 0.72 13.75
CA ALA A 539 -18.57 0.57 14.32
C ALA A 539 -18.55 0.62 15.84
N LEU A 540 -17.61 -0.10 16.49
CA LEU A 540 -17.43 -0.03 17.94
C LEU A 540 -17.07 1.37 18.40
N ALA A 541 -16.11 2.03 17.74
CA ALA A 541 -15.63 3.33 18.19
C ALA A 541 -16.64 4.47 18.03
N ALA A 542 -17.54 4.38 17.05
CA ALA A 542 -18.59 5.37 16.83
C ALA A 542 -19.83 5.15 17.72
N HIS A 543 -20.01 3.95 18.27
CA HIS A 543 -21.27 3.59 18.91
C HIS A 543 -21.49 4.27 20.28
N PRO A 544 -22.71 4.77 20.58
CA PRO A 544 -23.01 5.44 21.86
C PRO A 544 -22.76 4.61 23.12
N ALA A 545 -22.94 3.28 23.03
CA ALA A 545 -22.66 2.38 24.16
C ALA A 545 -21.17 2.31 24.55
N VAL A 546 -20.28 2.73 23.65
CA VAL A 546 -18.82 2.75 23.84
C VAL A 546 -18.35 4.16 24.21
N THR A 547 -18.75 5.16 23.44
CA THR A 547 -18.30 6.56 23.61
C THR A 547 -18.78 7.22 24.91
N GLY A 548 -19.83 6.68 25.55
CA GLY A 548 -20.36 7.15 26.83
C GLY A 548 -19.75 6.51 28.09
N ARG A 549 -18.82 5.56 27.98
CA ARG A 549 -18.27 4.77 29.10
C ARG A 549 -16.81 5.11 29.44
N PRO A 550 -16.37 4.83 30.69
CA PRO A 550 -14.97 4.89 31.09
C PRO A 550 -14.04 4.07 30.23
N LEU A 551 -12.85 4.61 29.88
CA LEU A 551 -11.75 3.80 29.35
C LEU A 551 -11.42 2.65 30.30
N GLY A 552 -11.27 1.45 29.76
CA GLY A 552 -11.10 0.18 30.48
C GLY A 552 -12.40 -0.54 30.83
N SER A 553 -13.55 0.05 30.54
CA SER A 553 -14.87 -0.54 30.84
C SER A 553 -15.85 -0.51 29.67
N ARG A 554 -15.42 -0.01 28.51
CA ARG A 554 -16.31 0.16 27.35
C ARG A 554 -16.65 -1.19 26.75
N VAL A 555 -15.61 -2.00 26.51
CA VAL A 555 -15.70 -3.28 25.83
C VAL A 555 -14.99 -4.36 26.67
N PRO A 556 -15.53 -5.60 26.76
CA PRO A 556 -14.86 -6.68 27.48
C PRO A 556 -13.47 -7.00 26.90
N HIS A 557 -12.51 -7.34 27.77
CA HIS A 557 -11.11 -7.58 27.38
C HIS A 557 -10.95 -8.63 26.26
N LEU A 558 -11.70 -9.74 26.31
CA LEU A 558 -11.65 -10.78 25.27
C LEU A 558 -12.15 -10.27 23.90
N VAL A 559 -13.13 -9.37 23.89
CA VAL A 559 -13.64 -8.73 22.67
C VAL A 559 -12.60 -7.75 22.13
N LEU A 560 -11.97 -6.96 22.99
CA LEU A 560 -10.89 -6.05 22.58
C LEU A 560 -9.72 -6.82 21.96
N LYS A 561 -9.28 -7.91 22.60
CA LYS A 561 -8.23 -8.77 22.06
C LYS A 561 -8.59 -9.33 20.68
N TRP A 562 -9.85 -9.70 20.47
CA TRP A 562 -10.34 -10.22 19.19
C TRP A 562 -10.43 -9.15 18.09
N VAL A 563 -11.02 -7.99 18.39
CA VAL A 563 -11.20 -6.90 17.41
C VAL A 563 -9.89 -6.19 17.08
N VAL A 564 -9.01 -5.99 18.06
CA VAL A 564 -7.71 -5.34 17.86
C VAL A 564 -6.69 -6.32 17.28
N GLY A 565 -6.63 -7.55 17.81
CA GLY A 565 -5.63 -8.56 17.49
C GLY A 565 -4.21 -8.00 17.41
N GLU A 566 -3.43 -8.46 16.42
CA GLU A 566 -2.02 -8.06 16.26
C GLU A 566 -1.83 -6.57 15.89
N THR A 567 -2.86 -5.92 15.33
CA THR A 567 -2.76 -4.51 14.90
C THR A 567 -2.57 -3.54 16.07
N GLY A 568 -2.93 -3.96 17.29
CA GLY A 568 -2.71 -3.16 18.50
C GLY A 568 -1.25 -2.98 18.88
N GLN A 569 -0.36 -3.90 18.46
CA GLN A 569 1.05 -3.89 18.85
C GLN A 569 1.85 -2.74 18.20
N SER A 570 1.43 -2.29 17.00
CA SER A 570 2.11 -1.24 16.25
C SER A 570 1.63 0.17 16.58
N VAL A 571 0.51 0.31 17.31
CA VAL A 571 -0.09 1.61 17.67
C VAL A 571 0.85 2.50 18.48
N PRO A 572 1.61 2.02 19.48
CA PRO A 572 2.58 2.86 20.20
C PRO A 572 3.63 3.49 19.27
N GLU A 573 4.16 2.69 18.34
CA GLU A 573 5.16 3.16 17.38
C GLU A 573 4.55 4.12 16.36
N ALA A 574 3.34 3.81 15.86
CA ALA A 574 2.60 4.65 14.95
C ALA A 574 2.28 6.03 15.56
N LEU A 575 1.81 6.09 16.81
CA LEU A 575 1.53 7.33 17.53
C LEU A 575 2.80 8.14 17.84
N SER A 576 3.95 7.47 17.94
CA SER A 576 5.23 8.15 18.11
C SER A 576 5.69 8.83 16.83
N ARG A 577 5.38 8.26 15.66
CA ARG A 577 5.68 8.84 14.34
C ARG A 577 4.66 9.90 13.93
N ASP A 578 3.38 9.68 14.23
CA ASP A 578 2.27 10.57 13.90
C ASP A 578 1.28 10.67 15.09
N PRO A 579 1.41 11.72 15.92
CA PRO A 579 0.51 11.96 17.04
C PRO A 579 -0.96 12.14 16.64
N GLY A 580 -1.25 12.57 15.40
CA GLY A 580 -2.61 12.80 14.91
C GLY A 580 -3.47 11.54 14.87
N ARG A 581 -2.83 10.36 14.80
CA ARG A 581 -3.50 9.05 14.81
C ARG A 581 -4.22 8.73 16.12
N ILE A 582 -4.03 9.54 17.17
CA ILE A 582 -4.78 9.42 18.44
C ILE A 582 -6.29 9.65 18.26
N ALA A 583 -6.69 10.26 17.13
CA ALA A 583 -8.10 10.41 16.76
C ALA A 583 -8.72 9.12 16.20
N GLU A 584 -7.92 8.17 15.70
CA GLU A 584 -8.40 6.96 15.03
C GLU A 584 -9.15 6.01 15.98
N PRO A 585 -10.18 5.30 15.49
CA PRO A 585 -10.89 4.24 16.23
C PRO A 585 -9.97 3.24 16.94
N LEU A 586 -8.91 2.79 16.26
CA LEU A 586 -7.97 1.80 16.77
C LEU A 586 -7.24 2.29 18.02
N SER A 587 -6.85 3.56 18.07
CA SER A 587 -6.18 4.14 19.25
C SER A 587 -7.05 4.09 20.51
N MET A 588 -8.36 4.29 20.35
CA MET A 588 -9.34 4.21 21.42
C MET A 588 -9.48 2.78 21.94
N LEU A 589 -9.64 1.81 21.05
CA LEU A 589 -9.79 0.41 21.42
C LEU A 589 -8.52 -0.17 22.06
N VAL A 590 -7.34 0.24 21.58
CA VAL A 590 -6.06 -0.12 22.22
C VAL A 590 -5.95 0.50 23.60
N ALA A 591 -6.30 1.79 23.76
CA ALA A 591 -6.32 2.45 25.07
C ALA A 591 -7.28 1.75 26.05
N ASP A 592 -8.47 1.36 25.58
CA ASP A 592 -9.46 0.63 26.37
C ASP A 592 -8.91 -0.73 26.81
N GLY A 593 -8.25 -1.46 25.90
CA GLY A 593 -7.67 -2.78 26.17
C GLY A 593 -6.52 -2.73 27.17
N VAL A 594 -5.60 -1.77 26.99
CA VAL A 594 -4.48 -1.55 27.92
C VAL A 594 -5.02 -1.22 29.32
N ARG A 595 -6.03 -0.34 29.41
CA ARG A 595 -6.62 0.03 30.69
C ARG A 595 -7.35 -1.13 31.36
N ALA A 596 -8.07 -1.96 30.59
CA ALA A 596 -8.71 -3.17 31.09
C ALA A 596 -7.68 -4.19 31.64
N SER A 597 -6.56 -4.41 30.93
CA SER A 597 -5.48 -5.29 31.40
C SER A 597 -4.78 -4.76 32.66
N MET A 598 -4.63 -3.44 32.80
CA MET A 598 -4.12 -2.84 34.04
C MET A 598 -5.08 -3.06 35.22
N ALA A 599 -6.39 -2.87 35.00
CA ALA A 599 -7.40 -3.11 36.04
C ALA A 599 -7.45 -4.59 36.47
N ALA A 600 -7.13 -5.52 35.56
CA ALA A 600 -7.00 -6.94 35.84
C ALA A 600 -5.65 -7.32 36.49
N GLY A 601 -4.68 -6.39 36.59
CA GLY A 601 -3.35 -6.65 37.16
C GLY A 601 -2.40 -7.41 36.24
N GLU A 602 -2.71 -7.49 34.94
CA GLU A 602 -1.93 -8.24 33.94
C GLU A 602 -0.78 -7.42 33.33
N LEU A 603 -0.78 -6.09 33.53
CA LEU A 603 0.15 -5.17 32.89
C LEU A 603 0.71 -4.16 33.90
N ASP A 604 2.03 -3.99 33.94
CA ASP A 604 2.71 -3.08 34.87
C ASP A 604 2.45 -1.60 34.51
N VAL A 605 2.34 -0.77 35.56
CA VAL A 605 2.14 0.70 35.48
C VAL A 605 3.29 1.44 34.78
N ASN A 606 4.46 0.80 34.60
CA ASN A 606 5.60 1.38 33.89
C ASN A 606 5.65 1.05 32.39
N SER A 607 4.60 0.44 31.83
CA SER A 607 4.59 0.08 30.40
C SER A 607 4.48 1.31 29.49
N PRO A 608 5.25 1.39 28.38
CA PRO A 608 5.11 2.47 27.39
C PRO A 608 3.71 2.56 26.76
N HIS A 609 2.88 1.53 26.92
CA HIS A 609 1.49 1.49 26.46
C HIS A 609 0.56 2.39 27.28
N LEU A 610 0.94 2.75 28.51
CA LEU A 610 0.19 3.68 29.35
C LEU A 610 0.11 5.08 28.75
N LEU A 611 1.13 5.47 27.97
CA LEU A 611 1.19 6.75 27.29
C LEU A 611 0.07 6.89 26.24
N ILE A 612 -0.37 5.78 25.64
CA ILE A 612 -1.51 5.74 24.72
C ILE A 612 -2.82 6.00 25.47
N VAL A 613 -3.02 5.35 26.62
CA VAL A 613 -4.21 5.56 27.46
C VAL A 613 -4.33 7.03 27.86
N LEU A 614 -3.21 7.62 28.29
CA LEU A 614 -3.13 9.02 28.69
C LEU A 614 -3.39 9.99 27.54
N ARG A 615 -2.71 9.82 26.41
CA ARG A 615 -2.93 10.67 25.22
C ARG A 615 -4.37 10.56 24.73
N ARG A 616 -4.96 9.36 24.76
CA ARG A 616 -6.35 9.16 24.34
C ARG A 616 -7.32 9.84 25.30
N ALA A 617 -7.08 9.73 26.60
CA ALA A 617 -7.89 10.41 27.61
C ALA A 617 -7.83 11.95 27.46
N LEU A 618 -6.63 12.51 27.23
CA LEU A 618 -6.44 13.95 26.95
C LEU A 618 -7.14 14.39 25.66
N TYR A 619 -7.03 13.59 24.60
CA TYR A 619 -7.72 13.84 23.33
C TYR A 619 -9.24 13.88 23.50
N GLU A 620 -9.83 12.89 24.17
CA GLU A 620 -11.29 12.85 24.40
C GLU A 620 -11.76 13.98 25.30
N ALA A 621 -11.01 14.31 26.36
CA ALA A 621 -11.30 15.46 27.21
C ALA A 621 -11.28 16.78 26.41
N SER A 622 -10.36 16.94 25.45
CA SER A 622 -10.25 18.16 24.62
C SER A 622 -11.46 18.35 23.69
N ARG A 623 -12.20 17.28 23.41
CA ARG A 623 -13.40 17.26 22.58
C ARG A 623 -14.70 17.37 23.39
N GLY A 624 -14.61 17.54 24.71
CA GLY A 624 -15.79 17.57 25.60
C GLY A 624 -16.37 16.18 25.90
N GLY A 625 -15.58 15.11 25.70
CA GLY A 625 -15.93 13.73 26.00
C GLY A 625 -15.78 13.35 27.48
N TRP A 626 -15.92 12.06 27.76
CA TRP A 626 -16.16 11.47 29.09
C TRP A 626 -15.14 11.83 30.20
N ALA A 627 -15.68 12.54 31.22
CA ALA A 627 -15.46 12.68 32.67
C ALA A 627 -14.04 12.65 33.30
N GLY A 628 -13.65 13.78 33.91
CA GLY A 628 -12.30 14.06 34.40
C GLY A 628 -11.84 13.41 35.72
N GLU A 629 -12.61 12.51 36.33
CA GLU A 629 -12.23 11.87 37.62
C GLU A 629 -11.14 10.80 37.42
N ASP A 630 -11.25 9.98 36.36
CA ASP A 630 -10.24 8.96 36.01
C ASP A 630 -8.96 9.57 35.43
N LEU A 631 -9.06 10.70 34.73
CA LEU A 631 -7.89 11.39 34.18
C LEU A 631 -7.00 11.95 35.31
N THR A 632 -7.59 12.60 36.32
CA THR A 632 -6.83 13.10 37.49
C THR A 632 -6.13 11.95 38.22
N ARG A 633 -6.76 10.78 38.31
CA ARG A 633 -6.15 9.57 38.88
C ARG A 633 -5.00 9.04 38.02
N LEU A 634 -5.22 8.88 36.71
CA LEU A 634 -4.20 8.42 35.76
C LEU A 634 -2.99 9.36 35.72
N LEU A 635 -3.21 10.68 35.78
CA LEU A 635 -2.15 11.67 35.85
C LEU A 635 -1.32 11.56 37.13
N ARG A 636 -1.90 11.12 38.26
CA ARG A 636 -1.17 10.90 39.53
C ARG A 636 -0.41 9.56 39.59
N GLU A 637 -0.89 8.55 38.88
CA GLU A 637 -0.30 7.20 38.87
C GLU A 637 0.98 7.11 38.01
N VAL A 638 1.26 8.12 37.17
CA VAL A 638 2.38 8.12 36.22
C VAL A 638 3.43 9.17 36.60
N VAL A 639 4.70 8.81 36.47
CA VAL A 639 5.82 9.74 36.59
C VAL A 639 6.08 10.37 35.22
N TRP A 640 5.99 11.69 35.13
CA TRP A 640 6.15 12.42 33.86
C TRP A 640 7.49 13.13 33.79
N THR A 641 8.13 13.08 32.63
CA THR A 641 9.26 13.95 32.33
C THR A 641 8.76 15.33 31.89
N SER A 642 9.57 16.39 32.03
CA SER A 642 9.26 17.71 31.45
C SER A 642 8.97 17.64 29.94
N ARG A 643 9.63 16.73 29.22
CA ARG A 643 9.39 16.48 27.80
C ARG A 643 7.97 15.99 27.54
N ASP A 644 7.50 14.99 28.29
CA ASP A 644 6.13 14.45 28.11
C ASP A 644 5.06 15.49 28.45
N LEU A 645 5.28 16.26 29.52
CA LEU A 645 4.41 17.37 29.92
C LEU A 645 4.38 18.47 28.85
N SER A 646 5.54 18.82 28.28
CA SER A 646 5.65 19.85 27.26
C SER A 646 4.85 19.48 26.01
N LEU A 647 4.95 18.21 25.57
CA LEU A 647 4.18 17.68 24.45
C LEU A 647 2.68 17.69 24.73
N ALA A 648 2.26 17.24 25.92
CA ALA A 648 0.85 17.24 26.31
C ALA A 648 0.26 18.67 26.35
N VAL A 649 1.03 19.65 26.83
CA VAL A 649 0.62 21.07 26.85
C VAL A 649 0.54 21.66 25.44
N THR A 650 1.47 21.30 24.54
CA THR A 650 1.45 21.74 23.15
C THR A 650 0.26 21.16 22.40
N GLU A 651 -0.01 19.87 22.55
CA GLU A 651 -1.08 19.15 21.83
C GLU A 651 -2.47 19.46 22.40
N TYR A 652 -2.60 19.54 23.74
CA TYR A 652 -3.88 19.67 24.43
C TYR A 652 -3.89 20.83 25.42
N PRO A 653 -3.67 22.08 24.96
CA PRO A 653 -3.48 23.23 25.84
C PRO A 653 -4.69 23.48 26.76
N SER A 654 -5.92 23.16 26.30
CA SER A 654 -7.17 23.47 27.01
C SER A 654 -7.60 22.42 28.04
N VAL A 655 -6.83 21.36 28.28
CA VAL A 655 -7.25 20.27 29.19
C VAL A 655 -6.21 19.89 30.25
N VAL A 656 -4.93 20.24 30.06
CA VAL A 656 -3.90 19.94 31.06
C VAL A 656 -4.01 20.94 32.23
N PRO A 657 -4.33 20.50 33.47
CA PRO A 657 -4.42 21.40 34.63
C PRO A 657 -3.06 21.99 35.01
N ARG A 658 -3.04 23.20 35.59
CA ARG A 658 -1.77 23.87 35.93
C ARG A 658 -1.01 23.14 37.03
N GLY A 659 -1.73 22.66 38.04
CA GLY A 659 -1.19 21.94 39.20
C GLY A 659 -0.40 20.70 38.80
N PHE A 660 -0.72 20.14 37.64
CA PHE A 660 -0.01 19.00 37.07
C PHE A 660 1.38 19.35 36.54
N LEU A 661 1.58 20.60 36.07
CA LEU A 661 2.87 21.07 35.57
C LEU A 661 3.88 21.30 36.71
N ARG A 662 3.41 21.35 37.96
CA ARG A 662 4.19 21.68 39.16
C ARG A 662 5.48 20.86 39.27
N ASN A 663 5.41 19.54 39.12
CA ASN A 663 6.59 18.68 39.27
C ASN A 663 7.64 19.00 38.20
N GLY A 664 7.28 19.01 36.92
CA GLY A 664 8.22 19.35 35.84
C GLY A 664 8.79 20.77 35.93
N ILE A 665 8.01 21.73 36.46
CA ILE A 665 8.47 23.10 36.74
C ILE A 665 9.46 23.15 37.91
N VAL A 666 9.48 22.17 38.82
CA VAL A 666 10.33 22.20 40.02
C VAL A 666 11.56 21.31 39.89
N THR A 667 11.42 20.11 39.34
CA THR A 667 12.47 19.08 39.39
C THR A 667 13.45 19.15 38.23
N ASP A 668 13.02 19.58 37.05
CA ASP A 668 13.82 19.45 35.83
C ASP A 668 14.69 20.69 35.61
N PRO A 669 15.91 20.58 35.06
CA PRO A 669 16.78 21.73 34.79
C PRO A 669 16.17 22.68 33.76
N TRP A 670 16.55 23.96 33.82
CA TRP A 670 16.03 24.94 32.86
C TRP A 670 16.40 24.57 31.42
N GLY A 671 15.39 24.54 30.55
CA GLY A 671 15.47 24.18 29.14
C GLY A 671 14.20 24.60 28.39
N PRO A 672 14.12 24.37 27.07
CA PRO A 672 12.97 24.80 26.26
C PRO A 672 11.65 24.17 26.71
N GLU A 673 11.68 22.92 27.19
CA GLU A 673 10.51 22.23 27.74
C GLU A 673 10.00 22.93 29.02
N VAL A 674 10.89 23.18 29.97
CA VAL A 674 10.55 23.86 31.24
C VAL A 674 10.10 25.30 30.99
N GLU A 675 10.71 26.01 30.04
CA GLU A 675 10.30 27.37 29.65
C GLU A 675 8.85 27.39 29.13
N LEU A 676 8.46 26.39 28.33
CA LEU A 676 7.08 26.23 27.87
C LEU A 676 6.12 25.95 29.05
N LEU A 677 6.48 25.02 29.94
CA LEU A 677 5.66 24.67 31.11
C LEU A 677 5.44 25.89 32.03
N VAL A 678 6.52 26.64 32.29
CA VAL A 678 6.50 27.87 33.08
C VAL A 678 5.61 28.94 32.43
N SER A 679 5.77 29.15 31.12
CA SER A 679 4.93 30.09 30.35
C SER A 679 3.46 29.70 30.40
N ARG A 680 3.15 28.40 30.34
CA ARG A 680 1.78 27.88 30.42
C ARG A 680 1.17 28.08 31.80
N ALA A 681 1.89 27.73 32.87
CA ALA A 681 1.42 27.89 34.24
C ALA A 681 1.22 29.36 34.64
N ALA A 682 2.00 30.27 34.06
CA ALA A 682 1.90 31.71 34.30
C ALA A 682 0.77 32.40 33.51
N ASP A 683 0.26 31.80 32.42
CA ASP A 683 -0.82 32.37 31.63
C ASP A 683 -2.17 32.31 32.39
N PRO A 684 -2.77 33.45 32.78
CA PRO A 684 -4.03 33.46 33.52
C PRO A 684 -5.22 32.89 32.73
N ARG A 685 -5.12 32.80 31.39
CA ARG A 685 -6.13 32.17 30.52
C ARG A 685 -5.99 30.65 30.46
N ALA A 686 -4.88 30.10 30.97
CA ALA A 686 -4.57 28.68 30.97
C ALA A 686 -5.42 27.87 31.96
N GLY A 687 -6.74 27.74 31.78
CA GLY A 687 -7.56 26.90 32.65
C GLY A 687 -8.90 27.48 33.09
N ALA A 688 -9.31 28.64 32.55
CA ALA A 688 -10.58 29.27 32.92
C ALA A 688 -11.85 28.51 32.47
N ALA A 689 -11.71 27.37 31.79
CA ALA A 689 -12.80 26.53 31.29
C ALA A 689 -12.35 25.07 31.11
N LEU A 690 -11.62 24.50 32.08
CA LEU A 690 -11.22 23.09 32.00
C LEU A 690 -12.45 22.19 32.16
N PRO A 691 -12.61 21.14 31.33
CA PRO A 691 -13.63 20.12 31.52
C PRO A 691 -13.30 19.11 32.64
N ILE A 692 -12.18 19.30 33.35
CA ILE A 692 -11.63 18.41 34.38
C ILE A 692 -11.57 19.17 35.70
N GLU A 693 -11.93 18.51 36.80
CA GLU A 693 -11.84 19.06 38.15
C GLU A 693 -10.36 19.26 38.52
N SER A 694 -9.91 20.51 38.59
CA SER A 694 -8.56 20.86 39.02
C SER A 694 -8.54 21.19 40.51
N ASP A 695 -7.43 20.87 41.19
CA ASP A 695 -7.20 21.27 42.56
C ASP A 695 -6.73 22.74 42.58
N PRO A 696 -7.55 23.69 43.06
CA PRO A 696 -7.21 25.11 43.01
C PRO A 696 -5.95 25.45 43.82
N TYR A 697 -5.65 24.66 44.85
CA TYR A 697 -4.45 24.83 45.66
C TYR A 697 -3.19 24.46 44.87
N LEU A 698 -3.20 23.29 44.20
CA LEU A 698 -2.07 22.86 43.37
C LEU A 698 -1.88 23.76 42.14
N ASP A 699 -2.97 24.22 41.51
CA ASP A 699 -2.92 25.19 40.42
C ASP A 699 -2.26 26.52 40.86
N GLY A 700 -2.60 26.99 42.06
CA GLY A 700 -2.00 28.17 42.68
C GLY A 700 -0.50 27.98 42.98
N LEU A 701 -0.10 26.79 43.43
CA LEU A 701 1.30 26.45 43.65
C LEU A 701 2.09 26.39 42.35
N ALA A 702 1.58 25.72 41.31
CA ALA A 702 2.24 25.68 40.00
C ALA A 702 2.43 27.08 39.41
N THR A 703 1.41 27.94 39.53
CA THR A 703 1.49 29.35 39.12
C THR A 703 2.59 30.09 39.89
N SER A 704 2.71 29.85 41.19
CA SER A 704 3.71 30.50 42.05
C SER A 704 5.13 30.03 41.76
N TRP A 705 5.32 28.73 41.53
CA TRP A 705 6.59 28.16 41.08
C TRP A 705 7.00 28.72 39.72
N ALA A 706 6.07 28.81 38.77
CA ALA A 706 6.30 29.40 37.45
C ALA A 706 6.66 30.89 37.54
N ALA A 707 5.97 31.66 38.40
CA ALA A 707 6.26 33.08 38.62
C ALA A 707 7.69 33.30 39.15
N ILE A 708 8.14 32.46 40.09
CA ILE A 708 9.52 32.53 40.61
C ILE A 708 10.54 32.12 39.55
N ARG A 709 10.27 31.06 38.78
CA ARG A 709 11.23 30.49 37.83
C ARG A 709 11.34 31.30 36.53
N SER A 710 10.25 31.91 36.05
CA SER A 710 10.22 32.82 34.89
C SER A 710 10.84 34.18 35.15
N TRP A 711 11.16 34.50 36.40
CA TRP A 711 11.62 35.83 36.75
C TRP A 711 13.04 36.07 36.20
N GLY A 712 13.18 36.92 35.19
CA GLY A 712 14.46 37.15 34.51
C GLY A 712 15.22 38.42 34.95
N ARG A 713 14.57 39.32 35.70
CA ARG A 713 15.06 40.69 35.96
C ARG A 713 15.56 40.88 37.38
N TRP A 714 16.58 40.12 37.76
CA TRP A 714 17.04 40.02 39.14
C TRP A 714 17.43 41.36 39.78
N GLY A 715 18.00 42.31 39.02
CA GLY A 715 18.42 43.61 39.57
C GLY A 715 17.37 44.73 39.58
N SER A 716 16.21 44.60 38.92
CA SER A 716 15.34 45.74 38.63
C SER A 716 14.06 45.82 39.49
N LEU A 717 13.97 45.06 40.59
CA LEU A 717 12.82 45.15 41.50
C LEU A 717 12.80 46.50 42.19
N THR A 718 11.62 47.08 42.30
CA THR A 718 11.36 48.25 43.14
C THR A 718 10.61 47.84 44.40
N GLU A 719 10.58 48.71 45.41
CA GLU A 719 9.79 48.52 46.64
C GLU A 719 8.30 48.21 46.34
N ARG A 720 7.76 48.68 45.21
CA ARG A 720 6.37 48.44 44.81
C ARG A 720 6.13 47.01 44.29
N ASP A 721 7.15 46.37 43.72
CA ASP A 721 7.03 45.07 43.05
C ASP A 721 7.27 43.89 44.00
N ILE A 722 8.10 44.08 45.03
CA ILE A 722 8.51 42.99 45.93
C ILE A 722 7.36 42.50 46.82
N ARG A 723 6.46 43.40 47.26
CA ARG A 723 5.40 43.05 48.22
C ARG A 723 4.38 42.05 47.66
N PRO A 724 3.78 42.28 46.47
CA PRO A 724 2.93 41.27 45.84
C PRO A 724 3.65 39.94 45.60
N LEU A 725 4.92 39.99 45.16
CA LEU A 725 5.72 38.79 44.86
C LEU A 725 5.92 37.92 46.12
N LEU A 726 6.29 38.53 47.24
CA LEU A 726 6.55 37.82 48.50
C LEU A 726 5.30 37.18 49.09
N ASP A 727 4.20 37.93 49.16
CA ASP A 727 2.96 37.47 49.78
C ASP A 727 2.22 36.46 48.91
N GLN A 728 2.19 36.66 47.59
CA GLN A 728 1.41 35.84 46.67
C GLN A 728 2.13 34.56 46.25
N HIS A 729 3.46 34.58 46.12
CA HIS A 729 4.20 33.49 45.47
C HIS A 729 5.29 32.86 46.34
N VAL A 730 6.12 33.66 47.02
CA VAL A 730 7.30 33.14 47.74
C VAL A 730 6.91 32.30 48.96
N ARG A 731 5.97 32.76 49.79
CA ARG A 731 5.56 32.02 50.99
C ARG A 731 4.93 30.65 50.67
N PRO A 732 3.96 30.54 49.74
CA PRO A 732 3.44 29.23 49.32
C PRO A 732 4.52 28.30 48.79
N VAL A 733 5.45 28.82 47.98
CA VAL A 733 6.54 28.03 47.39
C VAL A 733 7.52 27.50 48.44
N LEU A 734 7.88 28.30 49.45
CA LEU A 734 8.79 27.82 50.50
C LEU A 734 8.15 26.74 51.39
N LEU A 735 6.85 26.86 51.69
CA LEU A 735 6.10 25.82 52.40
C LEU A 735 6.03 24.54 51.57
N ASP A 736 5.80 24.68 50.28
CA ASP A 736 5.69 23.56 49.35
C ASP A 736 7.03 22.85 49.10
N TYR A 737 8.11 23.61 48.97
CA TYR A 737 9.48 23.10 48.88
C TYR A 737 9.85 22.26 50.11
N ALA A 738 9.54 22.76 51.31
CA ALA A 738 9.83 22.06 52.57
C ALA A 738 9.00 20.77 52.75
N ALA A 739 7.76 20.74 52.26
CA ALA A 739 6.84 19.64 52.50
C ALA A 739 6.89 18.54 51.44
N CYS A 740 7.15 18.88 50.16
CA CYS A 740 6.85 18.01 49.03
C CYS A 740 8.05 17.65 48.15
N PHE A 741 9.20 18.31 48.31
CA PHE A 741 10.36 18.12 47.45
C PHE A 741 11.63 17.83 48.24
N GLU A 742 12.54 17.08 47.62
CA GLU A 742 13.89 16.89 48.16
C GLU A 742 14.64 18.22 48.21
N ALA A 743 15.64 18.30 49.09
CA ALA A 743 16.43 19.51 49.29
C ALA A 743 17.17 19.95 48.01
N ASP A 744 17.65 19.00 47.20
CA ASP A 744 18.47 19.30 46.04
C ASP A 744 17.59 19.52 44.79
N LEU A 745 17.25 20.79 44.54
CA LEU A 745 16.53 21.23 43.34
C LEU A 745 17.50 21.74 42.26
N PRO A 746 17.05 21.94 41.01
CA PRO A 746 17.84 22.61 39.98
C PRO A 746 18.48 23.90 40.50
N HIS A 747 19.77 24.07 40.19
CA HIS A 747 20.59 25.16 40.72
C HIS A 747 20.01 26.55 40.41
N ASP A 748 19.42 26.70 39.22
CA ASP A 748 18.74 27.93 38.81
C ASP A 748 17.53 28.26 39.69
N LEU A 749 16.89 27.29 40.34
CA LEU A 749 15.75 27.50 41.22
C LEU A 749 16.22 27.75 42.66
N LEU A 750 17.21 26.99 43.13
CA LEU A 750 17.78 27.13 44.48
C LEU A 750 18.37 28.53 44.71
N VAL A 751 19.14 29.08 43.76
CA VAL A 751 19.72 30.43 43.92
C VAL A 751 18.63 31.50 44.02
N ARG A 752 17.51 31.32 43.31
CA ARG A 752 16.38 32.25 43.31
C ARG A 752 15.61 32.20 44.62
N LEU A 753 15.32 31.00 45.09
CA LEU A 753 14.69 30.79 46.39
C LEU A 753 15.56 31.36 47.51
N ALA A 754 16.88 31.19 47.45
CA ALA A 754 17.81 31.74 48.43
C ALA A 754 17.74 33.28 48.47
N LEU A 755 17.84 33.94 47.31
CA LEU A 755 17.76 35.40 47.23
C LEU A 755 16.39 35.94 47.66
N LEU A 756 15.30 35.33 47.19
CA LEU A 756 13.95 35.72 47.60
C LEU A 756 13.71 35.49 49.10
N THR A 757 14.36 34.49 49.71
CA THR A 757 14.34 34.29 51.16
C THR A 757 15.05 35.41 51.91
N VAL A 758 16.18 35.92 51.40
CA VAL A 758 16.85 37.12 51.94
C VAL A 758 15.92 38.33 51.88
N ALA A 759 15.29 38.58 50.72
CA ALA A 759 14.33 39.68 50.58
C ALA A 759 13.10 39.52 51.48
N ALA A 760 12.59 38.30 51.63
CA ALA A 760 11.46 37.99 52.50
C ALA A 760 11.78 38.28 53.97
N ARG A 761 12.96 37.88 54.44
CA ARG A 761 13.41 38.17 55.82
C ARG A 761 13.59 39.66 56.08
N ALA A 762 14.18 40.39 55.13
CA ALA A 762 14.34 41.85 55.23
C ALA A 762 13.00 42.59 55.31
N ASN A 763 11.97 42.10 54.62
CA ASN A 763 10.64 42.71 54.61
C ASN A 763 9.78 42.29 55.81
N ALA A 764 10.03 41.11 56.41
CA ALA A 764 9.34 40.65 57.62
C ALA A 764 9.71 41.48 58.87
N SER A 765 10.99 41.80 59.04
CA SER A 765 11.50 42.55 60.20
C SER A 765 11.03 44.01 60.26
N THR A 766 10.55 44.60 59.17
CA THR A 766 10.05 45.99 59.19
C THR A 766 8.57 46.11 59.58
N GLY A 767 7.94 45.01 60.00
CA GLY A 767 6.49 44.92 60.26
C GLY A 767 5.63 44.96 58.99
N ARG A 768 6.26 44.86 57.81
CA ARG A 768 5.65 45.01 56.49
C ARG A 768 5.62 43.70 55.69
N GLY A 769 5.88 42.55 56.32
CA GLY A 769 6.10 41.23 55.70
C GLY A 769 5.38 40.08 56.42
N SER A 770 5.00 39.00 55.70
CA SER A 770 4.62 37.72 56.33
C SER A 770 5.87 36.97 56.81
N ALA A 771 5.78 36.25 57.93
CA ALA A 771 6.92 35.50 58.48
C ALA A 771 7.39 34.40 57.50
N VAL A 772 8.70 34.33 57.26
CA VAL A 772 9.33 33.29 56.45
C VAL A 772 9.20 31.95 57.17
N PRO A 773 8.71 30.88 56.51
CA PRO A 773 8.61 29.57 57.13
C PRO A 773 10.00 29.00 57.46
N ARG A 774 10.09 28.21 58.54
CA ARG A 774 11.33 27.47 58.84
C ARG A 774 11.46 26.32 57.83
N LEU A 775 12.63 26.23 57.19
CA LEU A 775 12.95 25.15 56.27
C LEU A 775 13.71 24.04 57.03
N PRO A 776 13.62 22.77 56.58
CA PRO A 776 14.47 21.71 57.10
C PRO A 776 15.97 22.00 56.85
N ASP A 777 16.84 21.49 57.71
CA ASP A 777 18.29 21.78 57.66
C ASP A 777 18.92 21.47 56.29
N GLY A 778 18.53 20.36 55.66
CA GLY A 778 19.01 19.97 54.32
C GLY A 778 18.59 20.96 53.22
N HIS A 779 17.39 21.51 53.30
CA HIS A 779 16.88 22.54 52.37
C HIS A 779 17.63 23.86 52.57
N GLU A 780 17.89 24.25 53.82
CA GLU A 780 18.72 25.43 54.12
C GLU A 780 20.16 25.27 53.59
N GLU A 781 20.75 24.08 53.74
CA GLU A 781 22.07 23.76 53.17
C GLU A 781 22.11 23.89 51.65
N ALA A 782 21.07 23.45 50.95
CA ALA A 782 20.97 23.55 49.50
C ALA A 782 20.93 25.01 49.04
N LEU A 783 20.16 25.87 49.73
CA LEU A 783 20.11 27.32 49.44
C LEU A 783 21.48 27.99 49.67
N VAL A 784 22.16 27.65 50.77
CA VAL A 784 23.51 28.17 51.07
C VAL A 784 24.51 27.75 49.99
N ARG A 785 24.46 26.47 49.57
CA ARG A 785 25.32 25.93 48.53
C ARG A 785 25.12 26.66 47.19
N ALA A 786 23.86 26.94 46.83
CA ALA A 786 23.53 27.65 45.60
C ALA A 786 24.06 29.10 45.61
N VAL A 787 23.91 29.83 46.71
CA VAL A 787 24.47 31.19 46.87
C VAL A 787 25.99 31.18 46.76
N ARG A 788 26.66 30.18 47.36
CA ARG A 788 28.12 30.06 47.31
C ARG A 788 28.61 29.77 45.88
N ALA A 789 27.90 28.90 45.16
CA ALA A 789 28.20 28.59 43.76
C ALA A 789 28.02 29.81 42.83
N ASP A 790 26.98 30.61 43.04
CA ASP A 790 26.65 31.81 42.25
C ASP A 790 26.90 33.13 43.00
N ARG A 791 28.02 33.20 43.72
CA ARG A 791 28.40 34.34 44.57
C ARG A 791 28.31 35.71 43.89
N ARG A 792 28.65 35.81 42.61
CA ARG A 792 28.62 37.06 41.85
C ARG A 792 27.19 37.52 41.60
N LEU A 793 26.32 36.60 41.17
CA LEU A 793 24.90 36.89 40.95
C LEU A 793 24.24 37.30 42.26
N ALA A 794 24.47 36.54 43.34
CA ALA A 794 23.90 36.84 44.64
C ALA A 794 24.31 38.25 45.13
N PHE A 795 25.59 38.58 44.99
CA PHE A 795 26.12 39.90 45.33
C PHE A 795 25.49 41.02 44.49
N ASP A 796 25.47 40.88 43.16
CA ASP A 796 24.96 41.91 42.25
C ASP A 796 23.47 42.19 42.50
N VAL A 797 22.68 41.13 42.71
CA VAL A 797 21.24 41.21 42.93
C VAL A 797 20.90 41.85 44.26
N VAL A 798 21.49 41.38 45.36
CA VAL A 798 21.23 41.95 46.69
C VAL A 798 21.72 43.40 46.75
N SER A 799 22.87 43.72 46.14
CA SER A 799 23.33 45.11 46.01
C SER A 799 22.32 45.98 45.26
N SER A 800 21.77 45.47 44.16
CA SER A 800 20.76 46.20 43.39
C SER A 800 19.47 46.43 44.20
N TRP A 801 19.02 45.43 44.95
CA TRP A 801 17.83 45.53 45.80
C TRP A 801 17.99 46.49 46.97
N VAL A 802 19.19 46.58 47.55
CA VAL A 802 19.48 47.59 48.57
C VAL A 802 19.45 48.99 47.94
N ARG A 803 20.03 49.17 46.74
CA ARG A 803 19.98 50.47 46.02
C ARG A 803 18.57 50.87 45.63
N SER A 804 17.71 49.91 45.25
CA SER A 804 16.34 50.17 44.83
C SER A 804 15.33 50.27 45.97
N GLY A 805 15.75 50.05 47.22
CA GLY A 805 14.90 50.09 48.41
C GLY A 805 14.05 48.84 48.65
N VAL A 806 14.26 47.77 47.88
CA VAL A 806 13.64 46.45 48.09
C VAL A 806 14.11 45.82 49.41
N ILE A 807 15.37 46.04 49.75
CA ILE A 807 15.94 45.74 51.06
C ILE A 807 16.26 47.07 51.72
N ASP A 808 15.73 47.30 52.92
CA ASP A 808 16.01 48.51 53.69
C ASP A 808 17.51 48.60 54.00
N LEU A 809 18.10 49.77 53.71
CA LEU A 809 19.54 49.97 53.87
C LEU A 809 20.01 49.83 55.31
N ARG A 810 19.20 50.24 56.30
CA ARG A 810 19.55 50.10 57.73
C ARG A 810 19.44 48.65 58.17
N TRP A 811 18.46 47.91 57.65
CA TRP A 811 18.37 46.47 57.85
C TRP A 811 19.60 45.75 57.28
N ALA A 812 19.98 46.04 56.03
CA ALA A 812 21.15 45.44 55.40
C ALA A 812 22.43 45.72 56.20
N VAL A 813 22.62 46.94 56.70
CA VAL A 813 23.78 47.34 57.54
C VAL A 813 23.78 46.61 58.89
N ALA A 814 22.62 46.48 59.55
CA ALA A 814 22.53 45.75 60.81
C ALA A 814 22.83 44.25 60.61
N TYR A 815 22.24 43.64 59.59
CA TYR A 815 22.45 42.23 59.30
C TYR A 815 23.83 41.93 58.73
N ALA A 816 24.47 42.86 58.01
CA ALA A 816 25.90 42.75 57.66
C ALA A 816 26.79 42.59 58.88
N VAL A 817 26.47 43.25 60.01
CA VAL A 817 27.16 43.09 61.29
C VAL A 817 26.78 41.79 61.97
N PHE A 818 25.49 41.41 61.95
CA PHE A 818 25.03 40.17 62.58
C PHE A 818 25.55 38.91 61.90
N THR A 819 25.67 38.93 60.57
CA THR A 819 26.13 37.80 59.76
C THR A 819 27.64 37.77 59.56
N ASP A 820 28.39 38.77 60.02
CA ASP A 820 29.85 38.80 59.91
C ASP A 820 30.47 37.64 60.73
N PRO A 821 31.30 36.77 60.11
CA PRO A 821 31.89 35.62 60.80
C PRO A 821 32.72 36.01 62.04
N SER A 822 33.29 37.21 62.05
CA SER A 822 34.15 37.77 63.10
C SER A 822 33.40 38.54 64.20
N ALA A 823 32.07 38.72 64.08
CA ALA A 823 31.25 39.41 65.07
C ALA A 823 31.22 38.69 66.44
N SER A 824 31.13 39.49 67.52
CA SER A 824 31.05 39.00 68.89
C SER A 824 29.85 38.06 69.06
N ARG A 825 30.09 36.88 69.66
CA ARG A 825 29.16 35.73 69.80
C ARG A 825 28.00 35.97 70.78
N LEU A 826 27.37 37.13 70.71
CA LEU A 826 26.16 37.38 71.46
C LEU A 826 25.02 36.68 70.72
N ARG A 827 24.52 35.57 71.27
CA ARG A 827 23.31 34.84 70.82
C ARG A 827 22.01 35.67 71.01
N LEU A 828 22.11 36.98 70.88
CA LEU A 828 21.05 37.90 71.24
C LEU A 828 20.22 38.32 70.04
N ALA A 829 20.78 38.38 68.83
CA ALA A 829 20.07 38.89 67.64
C ALA A 829 19.77 37.81 66.59
N VAL A 830 20.78 37.03 66.19
CA VAL A 830 20.68 35.99 65.16
C VAL A 830 21.51 34.77 65.61
N ASP A 831 21.00 33.55 65.40
CA ASP A 831 21.74 32.31 65.71
C ASP A 831 22.82 32.03 64.64
N ARG A 832 23.92 31.36 65.01
CA ARG A 832 25.00 31.00 64.05
C ARG A 832 24.51 29.98 63.01
N ASP A 833 23.55 29.16 63.39
CA ASP A 833 22.93 28.18 62.51
C ASP A 833 21.85 28.82 61.61
N ASP A 834 21.57 30.12 61.79
CA ASP A 834 20.63 30.85 60.94
C ASP A 834 21.10 30.91 59.48
N LEU A 835 20.15 30.68 58.58
CA LEU A 835 20.36 30.68 57.13
C LEU A 835 21.16 31.89 56.61
N LEU A 836 20.89 33.11 57.09
CA LEU A 836 21.57 34.32 56.61
C LEU A 836 23.05 34.37 57.02
N CYS A 837 23.38 33.85 58.21
CA CYS A 837 24.77 33.76 58.69
C CYS A 837 25.60 32.77 57.87
N ARG A 838 24.96 31.76 57.27
CA ARG A 838 25.60 30.71 56.49
C ARG A 838 25.80 31.07 55.02
N MET A 839 25.13 32.14 54.53
CA MET A 839 25.28 32.64 53.15
C MET A 839 26.59 33.43 52.98
N GLU A 840 27.67 32.72 52.64
CA GLU A 840 29.01 33.28 52.43
C GLU A 840 29.36 33.38 50.94
N ILE A 841 29.97 34.50 50.54
CA ILE A 841 30.48 34.72 49.18
C ILE A 841 32.01 34.87 49.10
N GLY A 842 32.67 34.97 50.25
CA GLY A 842 34.13 35.03 50.37
C GLY A 842 34.83 33.72 49.98
N SER A 843 36.15 33.78 49.78
CA SER A 843 36.98 32.57 49.62
C SER A 843 37.20 31.87 50.97
N PRO A 844 37.56 30.58 51.01
CA PRO A 844 37.86 29.90 52.27
C PRO A 844 38.93 30.60 53.13
N ASP A 845 39.87 31.30 52.48
CA ASP A 845 40.96 32.06 53.13
C ASP A 845 40.54 33.47 53.60
N ASP A 846 39.36 33.94 53.19
CA ASP A 846 38.79 35.26 53.51
C ASP A 846 37.25 35.16 53.54
N PRO A 847 36.68 34.47 54.55
CA PRO A 847 35.24 34.23 54.62
C PRO A 847 34.53 35.55 54.87
N ARG A 848 33.62 35.91 53.96
CA ARG A 848 32.77 37.09 54.03
C ARG A 848 31.34 36.71 53.79
N SER A 849 30.44 37.24 54.61
CA SER A 849 29.01 37.04 54.40
C SER A 849 28.52 37.83 53.19
N LEU A 850 27.42 37.38 52.58
CA LEU A 850 26.80 38.05 51.43
C LEU A 850 26.44 39.51 51.77
N LEU A 851 25.76 39.73 52.90
CA LEU A 851 25.29 41.06 53.31
C LEU A 851 26.45 41.99 53.71
N GLU A 852 27.46 41.47 54.40
CA GLU A 852 28.67 42.23 54.72
C GLU A 852 29.37 42.72 53.45
N SER A 853 29.57 41.82 52.48
CA SER A 853 30.22 42.17 51.23
C SER A 853 29.43 43.24 50.46
N VAL A 854 28.11 43.07 50.35
CA VAL A 854 27.22 44.03 49.68
C VAL A 854 27.29 45.39 50.36
N VAL A 855 27.11 45.44 51.68
CA VAL A 855 27.15 46.69 52.45
C VAL A 855 28.51 47.36 52.33
N TRP A 856 29.61 46.60 52.46
CA TRP A 856 30.97 47.14 52.36
C TRP A 856 31.25 47.80 51.00
N THR A 857 30.75 47.20 49.91
CA THR A 857 30.86 47.80 48.59
C THR A 857 30.00 49.04 48.45
N LEU A 858 28.70 48.96 48.77
CA LEU A 858 27.76 50.08 48.65
C LEU A 858 28.22 51.29 49.45
N MET A 859 28.68 51.05 50.66
CA MET A 859 29.22 52.04 51.56
C MET A 859 30.38 52.85 50.95
N GLY A 860 31.17 52.26 50.04
CA GLY A 860 32.29 52.90 49.33
C GLY A 860 31.88 53.74 48.12
N GLU A 861 30.59 53.72 47.75
CA GLU A 861 30.03 54.50 46.65
C GLU A 861 29.76 55.94 47.07
N SER A 862 29.93 56.89 46.16
CA SER A 862 29.79 58.33 46.44
C SER A 862 28.36 58.79 46.76
N ASP A 863 27.37 57.98 46.40
CA ASP A 863 25.94 58.21 46.56
C ASP A 863 25.34 57.45 47.76
N TYR A 864 26.15 56.73 48.53
CA TYR A 864 25.73 56.06 49.75
C TYR A 864 25.22 57.06 50.80
N ARG A 865 23.98 56.88 51.26
CA ARG A 865 23.34 57.73 52.27
C ARG A 865 23.01 56.99 53.57
N GLY A 866 23.55 55.79 53.75
CA GLY A 866 23.36 54.99 54.95
C GLY A 866 24.32 55.37 56.08
N PRO A 867 24.26 54.64 57.21
CA PRO A 867 25.20 54.82 58.31
C PRO A 867 26.65 54.56 57.89
N VAL A 868 27.58 55.43 58.27
CA VAL A 868 29.03 55.30 57.97
C VAL A 868 29.91 55.25 59.21
N ASP A 869 29.41 55.75 60.34
CA ASP A 869 30.12 55.79 61.62
C ASP A 869 29.58 54.72 62.59
N ALA A 870 30.37 54.41 63.62
CA ALA A 870 30.01 53.38 64.60
C ALA A 870 28.67 53.68 65.30
N GLN A 871 28.35 54.95 65.53
CA GLN A 871 27.09 55.35 66.15
C GLN A 871 25.89 55.10 65.23
N GLY A 872 25.96 55.48 63.96
CA GLY A 872 24.88 55.24 63.00
C GLY A 872 24.64 53.74 62.74
N VAL A 873 25.69 52.92 62.72
CA VAL A 873 25.56 51.46 62.59
C VAL A 873 24.89 50.87 63.83
N LEU A 874 25.26 51.32 65.04
CA LEU A 874 24.57 50.93 66.28
C LEU A 874 23.11 51.39 66.31
N ASP A 875 22.78 52.54 65.74
CA ASP A 875 21.40 53.02 65.64
C ASP A 875 20.56 52.19 64.65
N ALA A 876 21.17 51.70 63.56
CA ALA A 876 20.55 50.76 62.64
C ALA A 876 20.27 49.40 63.32
N ILE A 877 21.26 48.84 64.03
CA ILE A 877 21.12 47.65 64.88
C ILE A 877 19.99 47.85 65.91
N ARG A 878 19.96 49.00 66.59
CA ARG A 878 18.93 49.32 67.58
C ARG A 878 17.54 49.35 66.96
N THR A 879 17.41 49.83 65.73
CA THR A 879 16.14 49.89 65.01
C THR A 879 15.64 48.49 64.65
N VAL A 880 16.50 47.64 64.10
CA VAL A 880 16.15 46.25 63.74
C VAL A 880 15.74 45.44 64.97
N LEU A 881 16.53 45.49 66.05
CA LEU A 881 16.23 44.73 67.28
C LEU A 881 14.91 45.17 67.95
N ARG A 882 14.55 46.46 67.84
CA ARG A 882 13.26 46.96 68.34
C ARG A 882 12.08 46.44 67.52
N GLN A 883 12.28 46.25 66.21
CA GLN A 883 11.23 45.77 65.32
C GLN A 883 11.03 44.25 65.44
N GLU A 884 12.11 43.49 65.70
CA GLU A 884 12.04 42.03 65.87
C GLU A 884 11.47 41.60 67.23
N GLY A 885 11.64 42.42 68.27
CA GLY A 885 11.06 42.19 69.60
C GLY A 885 11.71 41.03 70.39
N GLY A 886 11.55 41.03 71.71
CA GLY A 886 11.98 39.91 72.57
C GLY A 886 13.44 39.92 73.06
N ILE A 887 14.22 40.94 72.72
CA ILE A 887 15.64 41.06 73.09
C ILE A 887 15.86 42.38 73.85
N ASP A 888 16.70 42.38 74.90
CA ASP A 888 17.13 43.63 75.55
C ASP A 888 18.05 44.40 74.58
N VAL A 889 17.43 45.36 73.89
CA VAL A 889 18.03 46.17 72.84
C VAL A 889 19.29 46.90 73.33
N GLU A 890 19.27 47.44 74.55
CA GLU A 890 20.40 48.21 75.08
C GLU A 890 21.55 47.29 75.51
N TYR A 891 21.24 46.10 76.02
CA TYR A 891 22.24 45.07 76.30
C TYR A 891 22.91 44.55 75.02
N ALA A 892 22.12 44.25 73.98
CA ALA A 892 22.64 43.81 72.69
C ALA A 892 23.49 44.89 71.99
N CYS A 893 23.03 46.15 71.94
CA CYS A 893 23.80 47.26 71.39
C CYS A 893 25.13 47.48 72.12
N LYS A 894 25.16 47.40 73.46
CA LYS A 894 26.41 47.48 74.24
C LYS A 894 27.39 46.36 73.89
N GLY A 895 26.88 45.16 73.64
CA GLY A 895 27.70 44.01 73.30
C GLY A 895 28.25 44.02 71.87
N TYR A 896 27.55 44.61 70.91
CA TYR A 896 28.04 44.81 69.54
C TYR A 896 28.94 46.05 69.38
N ALA A 897 28.87 47.04 70.29
CA ALA A 897 29.62 48.30 70.17
C ALA A 897 31.15 48.16 69.96
N PRO A 898 31.88 47.26 70.65
CA PRO A 898 33.31 47.07 70.41
C PRO A 898 33.60 46.53 69.00
N PHE A 899 32.76 45.60 68.54
CA PHE A 899 32.88 45.00 67.22
C PHE A 899 32.55 46.01 66.12
N VAL A 900 31.44 46.74 66.23
CA VAL A 900 31.03 47.78 65.28
C VAL A 900 32.10 48.84 65.14
N LYS A 901 32.71 49.28 66.26
CA LYS A 901 33.83 50.23 66.22
C LYS A 901 34.99 49.69 65.39
N GLY A 902 35.46 48.47 65.67
CA GLY A 902 36.53 47.84 64.89
C GLY A 902 36.15 47.51 63.44
N TRP A 903 34.89 47.17 63.16
CA TRP A 903 34.36 46.91 61.82
C TRP A 903 34.34 48.19 60.97
N THR A 904 33.92 49.33 61.53
CA THR A 904 33.98 50.64 60.86
C THR A 904 35.41 51.18 60.69
N GLU A 905 36.30 50.97 61.67
CA GLU A 905 37.72 51.38 61.59
C GLU A 905 38.52 50.57 60.55
N ARG A 906 38.31 49.24 60.48
CA ARG A 906 38.90 48.36 59.44
C ARG A 906 38.57 48.85 58.04
N ARG A 907 37.38 49.43 57.88
CA ARG A 907 36.93 49.99 56.61
C ARG A 907 37.60 51.32 56.29
N SER A 908 37.69 52.26 57.24
CA SER A 908 38.42 53.52 57.03
C SER A 908 39.86 53.26 56.56
N LEU A 909 40.52 52.25 57.15
CA LEU A 909 41.87 51.82 56.75
C LEU A 909 41.93 51.17 55.35
N SER A 910 40.85 50.51 54.92
CA SER A 910 40.73 49.93 53.57
C SER A 910 40.39 50.98 52.50
N ALA A 911 39.74 52.08 52.87
CA ALA A 911 39.39 53.19 51.98
C ALA A 911 40.60 54.10 51.68
N ASP A 912 41.57 54.17 52.60
CA ASP A 912 42.81 54.96 52.45
C ASP A 912 43.93 54.26 51.65
N ARG A 913 43.72 53.03 51.15
CA ARG A 913 44.63 52.40 50.18
C ARG A 913 44.25 52.83 48.75
N PRO A 914 45.06 53.65 48.04
CA PRO A 914 44.81 53.89 46.62
C PRO A 914 44.92 52.57 45.85
N ALA A 915 44.02 52.38 44.89
CA ALA A 915 43.99 51.24 43.98
C ALA A 915 45.28 51.11 43.16
N ALA A 916 46.30 50.48 43.73
CA ALA A 916 47.50 50.05 43.02
C ALA A 916 47.15 48.82 42.17
N GLY A 917 46.78 49.07 40.91
CA GLY A 917 46.47 47.99 39.97
C GLY A 917 45.68 48.34 38.71
N ARG A 918 45.68 49.59 38.23
CA ARG A 918 45.38 49.85 36.81
C ARG A 918 46.70 49.95 36.06
N LEU A 919 47.15 48.86 35.43
CA LEU A 919 48.03 48.92 34.26
C LEU A 919 48.05 47.57 33.50
N ARG A 920 47.52 47.62 32.27
CA ARG A 920 47.72 46.70 31.12
C ARG A 920 47.03 45.33 31.26
N ARG A 921 46.23 44.83 30.30
CA ARG A 921 46.15 45.04 28.84
C ARG A 921 44.85 44.37 28.34
N LYS A 922 44.40 44.79 27.14
CA LYS A 922 43.73 44.03 26.06
C LYS A 922 42.50 43.19 26.40
#